data_AF-A0A1A8ECF6-F1
#
_entry.id   AF-A0A1A8ECF6-F1
#
_cell.length_a   1.000
_cell.length_b   1.000
_cell.length_c   1.000
_cell.angle_alpha   90.00
_cell.angle_beta   90.00
_cell.angle_gamma   90.00
#
_symmetry.space_group_name_H-M   'P 1'
#
loop_
_entity.id
_entity.type
_entity.pdbx_description
1 polymer ?
#
loop_
_entity_poly.entity_id
_entity_poly.type
_entity_poly.pdbx_seq_one_letter_code
_entity_poly.pdbx_strand_id
1 'polypeptide(L)'
;KCRVEMFDKDIVMLQAGASMMDPNHFLMIVLSRFELFHIFSSTDIRKRYREANKDLVQQNTLIEEMLHLIIMIVGERYVVGVGQVEPLDEVRREIIHQLSIRPMAHSELVKALPENGNKETGLERVIDSVASFKKPGVTGRGLYELRPEWNKHFNLYYHHYSRADQSKAEEAQRKLRRQNGEDTALPPPLPPPLCPLFASLVNLLQCDVLLAVQGAVLQWAVEPSGGSWTESMLQRVLHLVGMALLEEQHQLENSSTDDDVTFNYTSRITRPGEAPSTSGSVLALLESLQNTPHLEAHKDMITWILKMVGSIKTIRERTSSTSSITISLGQGLGETVRDKDKAERKRKAEMARLRREKIMAQMSEMQKHFISENKELFQQSMEELEASSSAAEYSSHSSELTCTSQVCVGPWRMGRSERRQLVVCILCQEEQDVRGHGRAMVLAAFIQRSTVLSKNRSRNLPVPEHYNPLFMHPDLSLGIHTASCGHIMHATCWQRYFEAVQLKEQRRQQRLRVHTSYDVENGEFLCPLCECLSNTVIPLLPHASPPDHSVEHPSLEAWLKTTNQQIAVLHSAHRKQSDGASGWVEPVAPKGFKVTFTPQSPFSNSISEMINTFSMSAYKVGLKVDPNEQDPRVPVLSWSTCAYTIQSIEDLLMDEKKPLFGSLPCRQDDCLSSLTRFSAACWTSAPLTTVHAHFIRLLSVLVPDSQVEDAPCILNVDMFHLLVYSVLSYSSLHCLEQSGRSSVDSGHLHLLQLITVAHLVQILLTSTTEDQSMDEDTEVSEEQKLTCQLYRTLRQHLGSVLPEVSSGWQLWSCVKAAIMPFLRTAALFFHYLNSAVPPADLMVEGPGQWEALCSYLSLPSNLLLLHQDHHTLLEPLIHRWCCHPGVRQNLQGGGVIIRFPRESNRLINLPEDYSVLINQASSFTCPRSGGDKSRAPTLCLVCGSMLCSQSYCCQMEVEGEDVGACTAHTFTCGAGIGLFLRVRESQVLFVAGKTKGCFYPPPYLDDYGETDQGLKRGNPLHLCLERYRKIERLWRQHGIAEVIGHAQEANQTLVAIDWQHL
;
A
#
# COMPACT_ATOMS: atom_id res chain seq x y z
N LYS A 1 -16.68 14.18 34.74
CA LYS A 1 -16.57 15.59 35.16
C LYS A 1 -16.64 15.71 36.69
N CYS A 2 -17.79 15.54 37.36
CA CYS A 2 -17.84 15.60 38.84
C CYS A 2 -16.89 14.62 39.56
N ARG A 3 -16.70 13.40 39.04
CA ARG A 3 -15.75 12.45 39.64
C ARG A 3 -14.28 12.88 39.52
N VAL A 4 -13.90 13.63 38.49
CA VAL A 4 -12.50 14.05 38.29
C VAL A 4 -12.21 15.29 39.13
N GLU A 5 -13.05 16.33 39.01
CA GLU A 5 -12.86 17.59 39.77
C GLU A 5 -13.03 17.47 41.29
N MET A 6 -13.85 16.52 41.77
CA MET A 6 -14.02 16.30 43.21
C MET A 6 -12.95 15.37 43.78
N PHE A 7 -12.50 14.38 43.01
CA PHE A 7 -11.50 13.42 43.48
C PHE A 7 -10.16 14.09 43.77
N ASP A 8 -9.69 14.99 42.90
CA ASP A 8 -8.42 15.70 43.13
C ASP A 8 -8.49 16.56 44.40
N LYS A 9 -9.63 17.21 44.62
CA LYS A 9 -9.90 17.99 45.84
C LYS A 9 -9.97 17.11 47.09
N ASP A 10 -10.54 15.91 46.98
CA ASP A 10 -10.59 14.94 48.07
C ASP A 10 -9.19 14.46 48.45
N ILE A 11 -8.31 14.20 47.47
CA ILE A 11 -6.90 13.87 47.73
C ILE A 11 -6.19 15.01 48.45
N VAL A 12 -6.34 16.26 47.98
CA VAL A 12 -5.75 17.44 48.65
C VAL A 12 -6.29 17.61 50.06
N MET A 13 -7.57 17.34 50.30
CA MET A 13 -8.17 17.39 51.64
C MET A 13 -7.62 16.30 52.56
N LEU A 14 -7.41 15.08 52.05
CA LEU A 14 -6.76 14.01 52.80
C LEU A 14 -5.29 14.32 53.10
N GLN A 15 -4.57 14.95 52.17
CA GLN A 15 -3.20 15.43 52.38
C GLN A 15 -3.14 16.49 53.47
N ALA A 16 -4.10 17.42 53.50
CA ALA A 16 -4.19 18.44 54.54
C ALA A 16 -4.46 17.80 55.91
N GLY A 17 -5.42 16.86 55.98
CA GLY A 17 -5.71 16.10 57.20
C GLY A 17 -4.50 15.30 57.70
N ALA A 18 -3.81 14.58 56.80
CA ALA A 18 -2.61 13.82 57.12
C ALA A 18 -1.46 14.69 57.64
N SER A 19 -1.32 15.91 57.12
CA SER A 19 -0.25 16.84 57.53
C SER A 19 -0.49 17.44 58.92
N MET A 20 -1.74 17.50 59.37
CA MET A 20 -2.14 18.08 60.67
C MET A 20 -2.25 17.06 61.80
N MET A 21 -2.14 15.76 61.53
CA MET A 21 -2.34 14.67 62.48
C MET A 21 -1.05 13.90 62.75
N ASP A 22 -1.00 13.17 63.87
CA ASP A 22 0.04 12.18 64.08
C ASP A 22 -0.03 11.09 62.97
N PRO A 23 1.08 10.74 62.29
CA PRO A 23 1.09 9.79 61.18
C PRO A 23 0.55 8.40 61.53
N ASN A 24 0.84 7.89 62.74
CA ASN A 24 0.33 6.60 63.18
C ASN A 24 -1.19 6.69 63.41
N HIS A 25 -1.67 7.78 64.03
CA HIS A 25 -3.10 7.99 64.23
C HIS A 25 -3.87 8.12 62.91
N PHE A 26 -3.34 8.84 61.92
CA PHE A 26 -3.94 8.95 60.59
C PHE A 26 -4.06 7.58 59.91
N LEU A 27 -2.99 6.79 59.85
CA LEU A 27 -3.04 5.46 59.22
C LEU A 27 -3.92 4.46 59.98
N MET A 28 -4.04 4.59 61.30
CA MET A 28 -4.99 3.80 62.09
C MET A 28 -6.45 4.11 61.71
N ILE A 29 -6.77 5.39 61.45
CA ILE A 29 -8.09 5.78 60.92
C ILE A 29 -8.30 5.20 59.52
N VAL A 30 -7.30 5.28 58.65
CA VAL A 30 -7.37 4.68 57.30
C VAL A 30 -7.62 3.16 57.41
N LEU A 31 -6.84 2.43 58.21
CA LEU A 31 -7.02 0.99 58.44
C LEU A 31 -8.41 0.66 58.98
N SER A 32 -8.95 1.48 59.89
CA SER A 32 -10.30 1.30 60.42
C SER A 32 -11.37 1.54 59.35
N ARG A 33 -11.21 2.57 58.51
CA ARG A 33 -12.18 2.91 57.44
C ARG A 33 -12.21 1.90 56.31
N PHE A 34 -11.08 1.26 56.01
CA PHE A 34 -10.99 0.14 55.07
C PHE A 34 -11.37 -1.21 55.73
N GLU A 35 -11.70 -1.23 57.03
CA GLU A 35 -11.99 -2.43 57.82
C GLU A 35 -10.82 -3.44 57.89
N LEU A 36 -9.59 -2.98 57.66
CA LEU A 36 -8.37 -3.82 57.59
C LEU A 36 -7.62 -3.94 58.92
N PHE A 37 -8.02 -3.21 59.96
CA PHE A 37 -7.33 -3.19 61.25
C PHE A 37 -7.11 -4.60 61.83
N HIS A 38 -8.13 -5.45 61.80
CA HIS A 38 -8.07 -6.81 62.35
C HIS A 38 -7.08 -7.72 61.60
N ILE A 39 -6.84 -7.45 60.30
CA ILE A 39 -5.94 -8.23 59.45
C ILE A 39 -4.48 -7.99 59.82
N PHE A 40 -4.10 -6.72 60.01
CA PHE A 40 -2.73 -6.35 60.37
C PHE A 40 -2.44 -6.46 61.88
N SER A 41 -3.47 -6.67 62.70
CA SER A 41 -3.33 -6.84 64.16
C SER A 41 -3.24 -8.31 64.62
N SER A 42 -3.55 -9.28 63.76
CA SER A 42 -3.54 -10.71 64.11
C SER A 42 -2.16 -11.33 63.85
N THR A 43 -1.54 -11.89 64.90
CA THR A 43 -0.23 -12.57 64.83
C THR A 43 -0.27 -13.95 64.14
N ASP A 44 -1.46 -14.48 63.88
CA ASP A 44 -1.64 -15.86 63.44
C ASP A 44 -2.14 -15.92 61.98
N ILE A 45 -1.22 -16.09 61.02
CA ILE A 45 -1.50 -16.23 59.57
C ILE A 45 -2.56 -17.32 59.31
N ARG A 46 -2.63 -18.34 60.19
CA ARG A 46 -3.56 -19.48 60.09
C ARG A 46 -5.00 -19.16 60.48
N LYS A 47 -5.29 -18.05 61.18
CA LYS A 47 -6.68 -17.60 61.43
C LYS A 47 -7.31 -16.98 60.18
N ARG A 48 -6.50 -16.33 59.33
CA ARG A 48 -6.92 -15.78 58.02
C ARG A 48 -7.57 -16.84 57.11
N TYR A 49 -7.13 -18.09 57.21
CA TYR A 49 -7.65 -19.22 56.43
C TYR A 49 -8.98 -19.80 56.93
N ARG A 50 -9.28 -19.67 58.22
CA ARG A 50 -10.42 -20.38 58.82
C ARG A 50 -11.75 -19.65 58.66
N GLU A 51 -11.73 -18.33 58.45
CA GLU A 51 -12.94 -17.50 58.43
C GLU A 51 -13.28 -16.91 57.03
N ALA A 52 -12.37 -16.94 56.04
CA ALA A 52 -12.45 -16.05 54.87
C ALA A 52 -12.57 -16.73 53.48
N ASN A 53 -13.10 -17.96 53.36
CA ASN A 53 -13.15 -18.66 52.06
C ASN A 53 -14.10 -18.03 51.00
N LYS A 54 -14.87 -16.98 51.33
CA LYS A 54 -15.65 -16.18 50.35
C LYS A 54 -15.25 -14.70 50.25
N ASP A 55 -14.55 -14.14 51.26
CA ASP A 55 -14.25 -12.70 51.35
C ASP A 55 -12.77 -12.35 51.09
N LEU A 56 -11.87 -13.33 50.93
CA LEU A 56 -10.42 -13.09 50.77
C LEU A 56 -10.09 -12.23 49.54
N VAL A 57 -10.81 -12.40 48.42
CA VAL A 57 -10.61 -11.60 47.20
C VAL A 57 -11.01 -10.13 47.43
N GLN A 58 -12.10 -9.90 48.15
CA GLN A 58 -12.55 -8.56 48.50
C GLN A 58 -11.57 -7.89 49.48
N GLN A 59 -11.12 -8.61 50.50
CA GLN A 59 -10.11 -8.13 51.44
C GLN A 59 -8.79 -7.79 50.74
N ASN A 60 -8.36 -8.63 49.79
CA ASN A 60 -7.17 -8.37 49.00
C ASN A 60 -7.34 -7.08 48.17
N THR A 61 -8.49 -6.90 47.54
CA THR A 61 -8.82 -5.67 46.80
C THR A 61 -8.79 -4.44 47.72
N LEU A 62 -9.32 -4.53 48.94
CA LEU A 62 -9.30 -3.42 49.90
C LEU A 62 -7.88 -3.05 50.34
N ILE A 63 -7.00 -4.03 50.58
CA ILE A 63 -5.59 -3.79 50.90
C ILE A 63 -4.89 -3.09 49.74
N GLU A 64 -5.13 -3.54 48.51
CA GLU A 64 -4.58 -2.92 47.30
C GLU A 64 -5.01 -1.46 47.14
N GLU A 65 -6.30 -1.17 47.30
CA GLU A 65 -6.83 0.19 47.22
C GLU A 65 -6.35 1.09 48.36
N MET A 66 -6.20 0.55 49.58
CA MET A 66 -5.62 1.29 50.71
C MET A 66 -4.16 1.66 50.44
N LEU A 67 -3.34 0.70 50.00
CA LEU A 67 -1.94 0.97 49.65
C LEU A 67 -1.84 1.99 48.51
N HIS A 68 -2.74 1.90 47.52
CA HIS A 68 -2.81 2.86 46.43
C HIS A 68 -3.18 4.27 46.90
N LEU A 69 -4.14 4.38 47.83
CA LEU A 69 -4.49 5.67 48.45
C LEU A 69 -3.31 6.30 49.18
N ILE A 70 -2.52 5.51 49.91
CA ILE A 70 -1.31 6.00 50.59
C ILE A 70 -0.28 6.51 49.58
N ILE A 71 -0.09 5.77 48.46
CA ILE A 71 0.78 6.22 47.36
C ILE A 71 0.31 7.58 46.81
N MET A 72 -0.99 7.75 46.55
CA MET A 72 -1.54 9.01 46.03
C MET A 72 -1.37 10.16 47.03
N ILE A 73 -1.71 9.94 48.30
CA ILE A 73 -1.59 10.96 49.36
C ILE A 73 -0.15 11.46 49.45
N VAL A 74 0.85 10.59 49.46
CA VAL A 74 2.25 11.03 49.64
C VAL A 74 2.91 11.48 48.32
N GLY A 75 2.50 10.90 47.19
CA GLY A 75 3.15 11.05 45.89
C GLY A 75 2.64 12.19 45.02
N GLU A 76 1.38 12.61 45.18
CA GLU A 76 0.79 13.66 44.34
C GLU A 76 1.08 15.06 44.89
N ARG A 77 2.23 15.61 44.48
CA ARG A 77 2.75 16.92 44.92
C ARG A 77 2.72 17.99 43.83
N TYR A 78 2.07 17.72 42.70
CA TYR A 78 2.09 18.60 41.52
C TYR A 78 0.91 19.57 41.50
N VAL A 79 0.22 19.72 42.63
CA VAL A 79 -0.82 20.73 42.84
C VAL A 79 -0.18 21.95 43.50
N VAL A 80 -0.41 23.12 42.90
CA VAL A 80 0.09 24.40 43.44
C VAL A 80 -0.42 24.60 44.86
N GLY A 81 0.50 24.84 45.79
CA GLY A 81 0.20 25.00 47.22
C GLY A 81 0.40 23.75 48.07
N VAL A 82 0.35 22.55 47.46
CA VAL A 82 0.76 21.28 48.12
C VAL A 82 2.26 21.07 47.95
N GLY A 83 2.74 21.10 46.70
CA GLY A 83 4.15 21.09 46.38
C GLY A 83 4.65 22.41 45.80
N GLN A 84 5.96 22.57 45.77
CA GLN A 84 6.65 23.71 45.20
C GLN A 84 6.76 23.54 43.66
N VAL A 85 5.66 23.82 42.96
CA VAL A 85 5.53 23.63 41.51
C VAL A 85 4.86 24.84 40.83
N GLU A 86 5.12 25.00 39.53
CA GLU A 86 4.44 25.98 38.68
C GLU A 86 3.14 25.41 38.08
N PRO A 87 2.16 26.25 37.69
CA PRO A 87 0.92 25.78 37.06
C PRO A 87 1.13 24.95 35.77
N LEU A 88 2.23 25.20 35.04
CA LEU A 88 2.55 24.43 33.83
C LEU A 88 3.11 23.03 34.15
N ASP A 89 3.58 22.78 35.37
CA ASP A 89 4.12 21.49 35.79
C ASP A 89 3.01 20.44 35.94
N GLU A 90 1.81 20.87 36.34
CA GLU A 90 0.61 20.03 36.40
C GLU A 90 0.24 19.52 35.00
N VAL A 91 0.15 20.43 34.03
CA VAL A 91 -0.12 20.11 32.62
C VAL A 91 0.98 19.23 32.04
N ARG A 92 2.24 19.51 32.39
CA ARG A 92 3.39 18.71 31.96
C ARG A 92 3.28 17.28 32.46
N ARG A 93 2.95 17.11 33.74
CA ARG A 93 2.74 15.79 34.36
C ARG A 93 1.64 15.04 33.63
N GLU A 94 0.51 15.67 33.34
CA GLU A 94 -0.59 15.03 32.58
C GLU A 94 -0.11 14.52 31.20
N ILE A 95 0.54 15.38 30.41
CA ILE A 95 1.00 15.00 29.05
C ILE A 95 2.00 13.84 29.09
N ILE A 96 2.94 13.84 30.04
CA ILE A 96 3.93 12.75 30.20
C ILE A 96 3.22 11.41 30.39
N HIS A 97 2.19 11.37 31.24
CA HIS A 97 1.47 10.14 31.55
C HIS A 97 0.57 9.70 30.40
N GLN A 98 -0.13 10.62 29.72
CA GLN A 98 -0.90 10.29 28.52
C GLN A 98 -0.01 9.68 27.43
N LEU A 99 1.15 10.29 27.14
CA LEU A 99 2.08 9.80 26.12
C LEU A 99 2.85 8.53 26.53
N SER A 100 2.89 8.24 27.83
CA SER A 100 3.47 6.99 28.35
C SER A 100 2.57 5.77 28.14
N ILE A 101 1.27 5.96 27.91
CA ILE A 101 0.34 4.89 27.51
C ILE A 101 0.60 4.50 26.05
N ARG A 102 0.60 5.49 25.16
CA ARG A 102 0.81 5.32 23.72
C ARG A 102 1.10 6.66 23.04
N PRO A 103 1.71 6.65 21.84
CA PRO A 103 1.72 7.83 20.96
C PRO A 103 0.29 8.29 20.64
N MET A 104 0.06 9.61 20.67
CA MET A 104 -1.27 10.21 20.46
C MET A 104 -1.20 11.33 19.42
N ALA A 105 -2.27 11.49 18.64
CA ALA A 105 -2.40 12.65 17.76
C ALA A 105 -2.74 13.90 18.58
N HIS A 106 -2.54 15.10 18.01
CA HIS A 106 -2.79 16.36 18.70
C HIS A 106 -4.21 16.42 19.29
N SER A 107 -5.22 16.18 18.46
CA SER A 107 -6.62 16.23 18.89
C SER A 107 -6.97 15.16 19.94
N GLU A 108 -6.33 13.99 19.91
CA GLU A 108 -6.51 12.97 20.94
C GLU A 108 -5.90 13.38 22.28
N LEU A 109 -4.70 13.95 22.23
CA LEU A 109 -3.99 14.43 23.41
C LEU A 109 -4.77 15.55 24.07
N VAL A 110 -5.15 16.59 23.33
CA VAL A 110 -5.93 17.73 23.85
C VAL A 110 -7.27 17.29 24.46
N LYS A 111 -7.92 16.28 23.87
CA LYS A 111 -9.18 15.73 24.39
C LYS A 111 -8.99 14.92 25.68
N ALA A 112 -7.82 14.31 25.89
CA ALA A 112 -7.49 13.59 27.11
C ALA A 112 -7.19 14.53 28.29
N LEU A 113 -6.78 15.78 28.03
CA LEU A 113 -6.42 16.74 29.06
C LEU A 113 -7.64 17.39 29.76
N PRO A 114 -7.60 17.60 31.09
CA PRO A 114 -8.66 18.26 31.87
C PRO A 114 -9.08 19.63 31.31
N GLU A 115 -10.38 19.96 31.35
CA GLU A 115 -10.96 21.24 30.92
C GLU A 115 -10.67 22.41 31.89
N ASN A 116 -9.41 22.69 32.20
CA ASN A 116 -9.05 23.84 33.05
C ASN A 116 -8.97 25.14 32.22
N GLY A 117 -9.34 26.28 32.80
CA GLY A 117 -9.51 27.58 32.13
C GLY A 117 -8.27 28.23 31.49
N ASN A 118 -7.11 27.57 31.51
CA ASN A 118 -5.84 28.06 30.93
C ASN A 118 -5.45 27.33 29.62
N LYS A 119 -6.41 26.71 28.92
CA LYS A 119 -6.15 25.81 27.79
C LYS A 119 -5.41 26.40 26.58
N GLU A 120 -5.47 27.71 26.34
CA GLU A 120 -4.94 28.29 25.09
C GLU A 120 -3.56 28.94 25.22
N THR A 121 -3.19 29.49 26.38
CA THR A 121 -1.92 30.21 26.53
C THR A 121 -0.86 29.36 27.25
N GLY A 122 -0.29 28.39 26.53
CA GLY A 122 0.91 27.66 27.00
C GLY A 122 0.91 26.16 26.79
N LEU A 123 -0.23 25.54 26.45
CA LEU A 123 -0.32 24.10 26.22
C LEU A 123 0.63 23.62 25.11
N GLU A 124 0.62 24.29 23.95
CA GLU A 124 1.52 23.98 22.83
C GLU A 124 2.99 24.03 23.26
N ARG A 125 3.38 25.06 24.04
CA ARG A 125 4.75 25.19 24.57
C ARG A 125 5.13 24.01 25.46
N VAL A 126 4.20 23.50 26.26
CA VAL A 126 4.45 22.33 27.11
C VAL A 126 4.55 21.07 26.25
N ILE A 127 3.64 20.84 25.29
CA ILE A 127 3.69 19.70 24.37
C ILE A 127 5.03 19.68 23.63
N ASP A 128 5.45 20.81 23.06
CA ASP A 128 6.73 20.91 22.35
C ASP A 128 7.93 20.63 23.25
N SER A 129 7.85 20.94 24.54
CA SER A 129 8.92 20.68 25.51
C SER A 129 9.03 19.20 25.91
N VAL A 130 7.92 18.47 25.98
CA VAL A 130 7.88 17.07 26.47
C VAL A 130 7.80 16.02 25.39
N ALA A 131 7.24 16.38 24.24
CA ALA A 131 6.96 15.46 23.16
C ALA A 131 7.80 15.76 21.92
N SER A 132 8.04 14.73 21.13
CA SER A 132 8.53 14.83 19.76
C SER A 132 7.39 14.55 18.80
N PHE A 133 7.17 15.46 17.85
CA PHE A 133 6.16 15.27 16.82
C PHE A 133 6.73 14.42 15.69
N LYS A 134 6.15 13.24 15.46
CA LYS A 134 6.39 12.44 14.27
C LYS A 134 5.37 12.81 13.20
N LYS A 135 5.89 13.32 12.09
CA LYS A 135 5.09 13.68 10.92
C LYS A 135 4.29 12.46 10.42
N PRO A 136 3.06 12.66 9.92
CA PRO A 136 2.27 11.60 9.32
C PRO A 136 3.02 10.95 8.15
N GLY A 137 2.98 9.62 8.06
CA GLY A 137 3.23 8.93 6.80
C GLY A 137 2.08 9.14 5.80
N VAL A 138 2.16 8.52 4.62
CA VAL A 138 1.20 8.73 3.51
C VAL A 138 -0.26 8.41 3.91
N THR A 139 -0.51 7.50 4.85
CA THR A 139 -1.87 7.17 5.32
C THR A 139 -2.09 7.41 6.82
N GLY A 140 -1.05 7.76 7.56
CA GLY A 140 -1.10 7.98 9.00
C GLY A 140 -1.39 9.43 9.34
N ARG A 141 -1.77 9.70 10.60
CA ARG A 141 -1.83 11.06 11.15
C ARG A 141 -0.54 11.39 11.90
N GLY A 142 -0.28 12.68 12.13
CA GLY A 142 0.82 13.10 12.98
C GLY A 142 0.63 12.57 14.40
N LEU A 143 1.71 12.09 15.02
CA LEU A 143 1.67 11.53 16.37
C LEU A 143 2.75 12.18 17.23
N TYR A 144 2.38 12.54 18.45
CA TYR A 144 3.32 12.93 19.50
C TYR A 144 3.80 11.70 20.25
N GLU A 145 5.11 11.63 20.46
CA GLU A 145 5.77 10.63 21.30
C GLU A 145 6.48 11.32 22.45
N LEU A 146 6.54 10.67 23.62
CA LEU A 146 7.27 11.20 24.76
C LEU A 146 8.77 11.24 24.47
N ARG A 147 9.43 12.37 24.72
CA ARG A 147 10.90 12.43 24.57
C ARG A 147 11.56 11.56 25.65
N PRO A 148 12.66 10.85 25.32
CA PRO A 148 13.30 9.93 26.26
C PRO A 148 13.72 10.56 27.60
N GLU A 149 14.08 11.84 27.60
CA GLU A 149 14.49 12.61 28.78
C GLU A 149 13.41 12.68 29.86
N TRP A 150 12.13 12.59 29.47
CA TRP A 150 10.99 12.70 30.37
C TRP A 150 10.54 11.34 30.94
N ASN A 151 11.03 10.22 30.42
CA ASN A 151 10.70 8.87 30.92
C ASN A 151 11.02 8.69 32.42
N LYS A 152 12.01 9.42 32.95
CA LYS A 152 12.35 9.41 34.38
C LYS A 152 11.26 9.98 35.30
N HIS A 153 10.29 10.71 34.75
CA HIS A 153 9.17 11.30 35.49
C HIS A 153 7.90 10.44 35.43
N PHE A 154 7.92 9.30 34.73
CA PHE A 154 6.80 8.38 34.65
C PHE A 154 6.47 7.81 36.03
N ASN A 155 5.21 7.94 36.44
CA ASN A 155 4.65 7.29 37.61
C ASN A 155 3.68 6.18 37.19
N LEU A 156 3.96 4.95 37.63
CA LEU A 156 3.07 3.81 37.41
C LEU A 156 1.70 4.00 38.09
N TYR A 157 1.67 4.60 39.28
CA TYR A 157 0.46 4.81 40.08
C TYR A 157 -0.07 6.24 39.96
N TYR A 158 -0.02 6.80 38.75
CA TYR A 158 -0.56 8.14 38.49
C TYR A 158 -2.07 8.18 38.73
N HIS A 159 -2.52 9.13 39.56
CA HIS A 159 -3.89 9.20 40.08
C HIS A 159 -5.00 9.39 39.02
N HIS A 160 -4.70 9.90 37.82
CA HIS A 160 -5.68 9.99 36.72
C HIS A 160 -5.77 8.74 35.83
N TYR A 161 -4.92 7.73 36.04
CA TYR A 161 -5.06 6.49 35.29
C TYR A 161 -6.29 5.69 35.73
N SER A 162 -7.05 5.20 34.76
CA SER A 162 -7.92 4.06 35.01
C SER A 162 -7.07 2.79 35.21
N ARG A 163 -7.65 1.74 35.81
CA ARG A 163 -6.99 0.42 35.92
C ARG A 163 -6.52 -0.10 34.55
N ALA A 164 -7.27 0.20 33.49
CA ALA A 164 -6.90 -0.18 32.12
C ALA A 164 -5.74 0.65 31.57
N ASP A 165 -5.70 1.96 31.84
CA ASP A 165 -4.61 2.84 31.40
C ASP A 165 -3.30 2.54 32.12
N GLN A 166 -3.38 2.28 33.43
CA GLN A 166 -2.23 1.85 34.23
C GLN A 166 -1.60 0.58 33.65
N SER A 167 -2.41 -0.46 33.38
CA SER A 167 -1.93 -1.72 32.80
C SER A 167 -1.28 -1.52 31.43
N LYS A 168 -1.88 -0.70 30.55
CA LYS A 168 -1.30 -0.37 29.24
C LYS A 168 0.01 0.40 29.36
N ALA A 169 0.08 1.40 30.23
CA ALA A 169 1.28 2.19 30.46
C ALA A 169 2.42 1.33 31.03
N GLU A 170 2.11 0.44 31.97
CA GLU A 170 3.07 -0.50 32.55
C GLU A 170 3.69 -1.43 31.48
N GLU A 171 2.85 -2.02 30.64
CA GLU A 171 3.30 -2.88 29.53
C GLU A 171 4.14 -2.10 28.52
N ALA A 172 3.68 -0.92 28.11
CA ALA A 172 4.39 -0.06 27.16
C ALA A 172 5.79 0.34 27.66
N GLN A 173 5.90 0.76 28.93
CA GLN A 173 7.16 1.19 29.51
C GLN A 173 8.15 0.04 29.74
N ARG A 174 7.67 -1.14 30.17
CA ARG A 174 8.54 -2.34 30.26
C ARG A 174 9.04 -2.77 28.89
N LYS A 175 8.18 -2.74 27.87
CA LYS A 175 8.56 -3.08 26.49
C LYS A 175 9.63 -2.12 25.96
N LEU A 176 9.48 -0.82 26.21
CA LEU A 176 10.46 0.19 25.81
C LEU A 176 11.83 -0.05 26.47
N ARG A 177 11.86 -0.31 27.78
CA ARG A 177 13.10 -0.62 28.52
C ARG A 177 13.80 -1.87 28.00
N ARG A 178 13.04 -2.94 27.70
CA ARG A 178 13.59 -4.17 27.08
C ARG A 178 14.23 -3.90 25.72
N GLN A 179 13.60 -3.07 24.89
CA GLN A 179 14.15 -2.69 23.58
C GLN A 179 15.45 -1.90 23.69
N ASN A 180 15.58 -1.08 24.73
CA ASN A 180 16.79 -0.30 25.01
C ASN A 180 17.89 -1.10 25.72
N GLY A 181 17.64 -2.38 26.07
CA GLY A 181 18.56 -3.20 26.86
C GLY A 181 18.69 -2.77 28.32
N GLU A 182 17.70 -2.05 28.84
CA GLU A 182 17.61 -1.58 30.22
C GLU A 182 16.89 -2.59 31.13
N ASP A 183 17.10 -2.45 32.43
CA ASP A 183 16.39 -3.17 33.49
C ASP A 183 14.89 -2.84 33.46
N THR A 184 14.02 -3.84 33.69
CA THR A 184 12.57 -3.69 33.53
C THR A 184 11.86 -3.07 34.74
N ALA A 185 12.62 -2.69 35.78
CA ALA A 185 12.10 -1.96 36.92
C ALA A 185 11.44 -0.64 36.49
N LEU A 186 10.30 -0.34 37.11
CA LEU A 186 9.59 0.93 36.99
C LEU A 186 9.63 1.65 38.35
N PRO A 187 10.77 2.28 38.69
CA PRO A 187 10.90 2.97 39.97
C PRO A 187 9.98 4.20 40.05
N PRO A 188 9.57 4.61 41.27
CA PRO A 188 8.87 5.88 41.46
C PRO A 188 9.71 7.06 40.95
N PRO A 189 9.09 8.11 40.38
CA PRO A 189 9.80 9.31 39.99
C PRO A 189 10.17 10.16 41.22
N LEU A 190 11.20 10.99 41.10
CA LEU A 190 11.56 11.95 42.15
C LEU A 190 10.42 12.97 42.35
N PRO A 191 9.79 13.05 43.53
CA PRO A 191 8.71 13.99 43.77
C PRO A 191 9.25 15.41 44.04
N PRO A 192 8.50 16.47 43.69
CA PRO A 192 8.91 17.83 44.03
C PRO A 192 8.85 18.09 45.54
N PRO A 193 9.58 19.09 46.06
CA PRO A 193 9.52 19.47 47.47
C PRO A 193 8.10 19.88 47.89
N LEU A 194 7.72 19.51 49.12
CA LEU A 194 6.45 19.94 49.70
C LEU A 194 6.50 21.40 50.14
N CYS A 195 5.34 22.06 50.11
CA CYS A 195 5.17 23.34 50.78
C CYS A 195 5.26 23.16 52.30
N PRO A 196 5.66 24.19 53.08
CA PRO A 196 5.88 24.06 54.53
C PRO A 196 4.70 23.48 55.31
N LEU A 197 3.45 23.79 54.90
CA LEU A 197 2.24 23.27 55.54
C LEU A 197 2.02 21.76 55.37
N PHE A 198 2.61 21.16 54.34
CA PHE A 198 2.51 19.73 54.03
C PHE A 198 3.80 18.97 54.34
N ALA A 199 4.85 19.63 54.85
CA ALA A 199 6.16 19.01 55.05
C ALA A 199 6.13 17.76 55.95
N SER A 200 5.20 17.69 56.92
CA SER A 200 5.02 16.54 57.81
C SER A 200 4.47 15.29 57.11
N LEU A 201 3.90 15.42 55.91
CA LEU A 201 3.26 14.34 55.16
C LEU A 201 4.21 13.17 54.87
N VAL A 202 5.50 13.46 54.64
CA VAL A 202 6.52 12.42 54.39
C VAL A 202 6.67 11.46 55.57
N ASN A 203 6.34 11.90 56.79
CA ASN A 203 6.45 11.08 58.00
C ASN A 203 5.52 9.86 57.98
N LEU A 204 4.46 9.88 57.16
CA LEU A 204 3.64 8.68 56.89
C LEU A 204 4.49 7.51 56.38
N LEU A 205 5.54 7.79 55.60
CA LEU A 205 6.40 6.75 55.02
C LEU A 205 7.27 6.03 56.07
N GLN A 206 7.55 6.65 57.22
CA GLN A 206 8.44 6.10 58.25
C GLN A 206 7.75 5.75 59.58
N CYS A 207 6.43 5.91 59.67
CA CYS A 207 5.67 5.62 60.87
C CYS A 207 5.54 4.11 61.14
N ASP A 208 5.36 3.73 62.41
CA ASP A 208 5.36 2.32 62.83
C ASP A 208 4.25 1.51 62.15
N VAL A 209 3.07 2.10 62.00
CA VAL A 209 1.91 1.46 61.36
C VAL A 209 2.20 1.10 59.90
N LEU A 210 2.81 1.99 59.11
CA LEU A 210 3.13 1.68 57.71
C LEU A 210 4.23 0.63 57.60
N LEU A 211 5.27 0.71 58.44
CA LEU A 211 6.35 -0.27 58.48
C LEU A 211 5.82 -1.67 58.83
N ALA A 212 4.86 -1.76 59.76
CA ALA A 212 4.18 -3.02 60.09
C ALA A 212 3.37 -3.57 58.89
N VAL A 213 2.64 -2.72 58.18
CA VAL A 213 1.89 -3.10 56.97
C VAL A 213 2.84 -3.59 55.86
N GLN A 214 3.93 -2.87 55.60
CA GLN A 214 4.94 -3.26 54.61
C GLN A 214 5.59 -4.60 54.99
N GLY A 215 6.01 -4.76 56.25
CA GLY A 215 6.60 -6.01 56.75
C GLY A 215 5.67 -7.20 56.63
N ALA A 216 4.38 -7.02 56.93
CA ALA A 216 3.38 -8.07 56.81
C ALA A 216 3.20 -8.54 55.35
N VAL A 217 3.07 -7.61 54.40
CA VAL A 217 2.92 -7.95 52.97
C VAL A 217 4.17 -8.62 52.42
N LEU A 218 5.36 -8.15 52.79
CA LEU A 218 6.62 -8.77 52.38
C LEU A 218 6.77 -10.18 52.97
N GLN A 219 6.41 -10.38 54.24
CA GLN A 219 6.42 -11.71 54.86
C GLN A 219 5.47 -12.68 54.14
N TRP A 220 4.27 -12.23 53.75
CA TRP A 220 3.33 -13.05 52.99
C TRP A 220 3.90 -13.45 51.62
N ALA A 221 4.67 -12.59 50.97
CA ALA A 221 5.33 -12.90 49.70
C ALA A 221 6.50 -13.89 49.83
N VAL A 222 7.14 -13.99 51.01
CA VAL A 222 8.25 -14.95 51.26
C VAL A 222 7.73 -16.38 51.39
N GLU A 223 6.53 -16.58 51.93
CA GLU A 223 5.93 -17.90 52.21
C GLU A 223 4.81 -18.24 51.19
N PRO A 224 5.09 -18.95 50.08
CA PRO A 224 4.12 -19.20 49.00
C PRO A 224 2.98 -20.17 49.39
N SER A 225 2.98 -20.71 50.60
CA SER A 225 1.97 -21.65 51.11
C SER A 225 0.67 -20.94 51.51
N GLY A 226 0.03 -20.37 50.49
CA GLY A 226 -1.42 -20.27 50.26
C GLY A 226 -2.00 -18.86 50.09
N GLY A 227 -2.26 -18.53 48.83
CA GLY A 227 -3.39 -17.72 48.29
C GLY A 227 -3.83 -16.40 48.95
N SER A 228 -3.16 -15.87 49.97
CA SER A 228 -3.63 -14.76 50.81
C SER A 228 -2.97 -13.41 50.53
N TRP A 229 -2.26 -13.30 49.41
CA TRP A 229 -1.65 -12.07 48.91
C TRP A 229 -1.69 -12.05 47.38
N THR A 230 -1.54 -10.86 46.80
CA THR A 230 -1.50 -10.65 45.34
C THR A 230 -0.20 -9.96 44.95
N GLU A 231 0.31 -10.24 43.75
CA GLU A 231 1.49 -9.54 43.19
C GLU A 231 1.29 -8.01 43.18
N SER A 232 0.06 -7.56 43.00
CA SER A 232 -0.32 -6.15 43.02
C SER A 232 -0.10 -5.49 44.40
N MET A 233 -0.28 -6.22 45.51
CA MET A 233 0.08 -5.72 46.85
C MET A 233 1.59 -5.55 46.99
N LEU A 234 2.34 -6.57 46.59
CA LEU A 234 3.80 -6.56 46.65
C LEU A 234 4.35 -5.38 45.83
N GLN A 235 3.86 -5.19 44.61
CA GLN A 235 4.26 -4.09 43.75
C GLN A 235 4.03 -2.70 44.38
N ARG A 236 2.87 -2.48 45.03
CA ARG A 236 2.56 -1.22 45.73
C ARG A 236 3.47 -1.00 46.95
N VAL A 237 3.76 -2.07 47.70
CA VAL A 237 4.70 -1.99 48.83
C VAL A 237 6.12 -1.68 48.36
N LEU A 238 6.61 -2.33 47.31
CA LEU A 238 7.91 -2.02 46.71
C LEU A 238 7.97 -0.57 46.20
N HIS A 239 6.88 -0.06 45.64
CA HIS A 239 6.78 1.34 45.21
C HIS A 239 6.83 2.32 46.40
N LEU A 240 6.10 2.06 47.49
CA LEU A 240 6.15 2.86 48.72
C LEU A 240 7.53 2.87 49.36
N VAL A 241 8.20 1.71 49.42
CA VAL A 241 9.59 1.61 49.89
C VAL A 241 10.51 2.45 49.00
N GLY A 242 10.33 2.38 47.68
CA GLY A 242 11.09 3.18 46.72
C GLY A 242 10.88 4.69 46.92
N MET A 243 9.64 5.14 47.14
CA MET A 243 9.33 6.55 47.42
C MET A 243 10.01 7.04 48.70
N ALA A 244 10.00 6.22 49.76
CA ALA A 244 10.64 6.57 51.03
C ALA A 244 12.16 6.69 50.89
N LEU A 245 12.81 5.79 50.14
CA LEU A 245 14.25 5.86 49.89
C LEU A 245 14.63 7.09 49.05
N LEU A 246 13.83 7.43 48.04
CA LEU A 246 14.05 8.65 47.23
C LEU A 246 13.90 9.93 48.07
N GLU A 247 12.93 9.97 48.99
CA GLU A 247 12.75 11.10 49.89
C GLU A 247 13.95 11.28 50.83
N GLU A 248 14.43 10.18 51.43
CA GLU A 248 15.63 10.21 52.28
C GLU A 248 16.87 10.65 51.50
N GLN A 249 17.08 10.11 50.30
CA GLN A 249 18.19 10.51 49.44
C GLN A 249 18.13 12.00 49.11
N HIS A 250 16.95 12.51 48.74
CA HIS A 250 16.77 13.92 48.37
C HIS A 250 17.05 14.87 49.53
N GLN A 251 16.61 14.52 50.75
CA GLN A 251 16.90 15.33 51.94
C GLN A 251 18.40 15.33 52.28
N LEU A 252 19.07 14.19 52.17
CA LEU A 252 20.52 14.07 52.41
C LEU A 252 21.37 14.87 51.40
N GLU A 253 20.96 14.87 50.13
CA GLU A 253 21.66 15.60 49.06
C GLU A 253 21.48 17.13 49.18
N ASN A 254 20.37 17.59 49.76
CA ASN A 254 20.05 19.01 49.92
C ASN A 254 20.47 19.60 51.28
N SER A 255 20.75 18.76 52.30
CA SER A 255 21.18 19.20 53.63
C SER A 255 22.69 19.46 53.69
N SER A 256 23.13 20.55 54.33
CA SER A 256 24.56 20.86 54.54
C SER A 256 25.21 20.07 55.69
N THR A 257 24.42 19.51 56.61
CA THR A 257 24.86 18.84 57.85
C THR A 257 23.92 17.66 58.18
N ASP A 258 24.48 16.52 58.60
CA ASP A 258 23.73 15.27 58.88
C ASP A 258 22.70 15.44 60.03
N ASP A 259 22.92 16.42 60.92
CA ASP A 259 22.03 16.75 62.05
C ASP A 259 20.70 17.44 61.64
N ASP A 260 20.58 17.95 60.40
CA ASP A 260 19.34 18.59 59.90
C ASP A 260 18.36 17.59 59.26
N VAL A 261 18.76 16.33 59.05
CA VAL A 261 17.95 15.32 58.36
C VAL A 261 17.09 14.52 59.35
N THR A 262 15.84 14.95 59.51
CA THR A 262 14.89 14.29 60.41
C THR A 262 14.29 12.99 59.85
N PHE A 263 14.33 12.77 58.54
CA PHE A 263 13.75 11.60 57.88
C PHE A 263 14.81 10.49 57.70
N ASN A 264 14.64 9.37 58.41
CA ASN A 264 15.68 8.33 58.54
C ASN A 264 15.15 6.92 58.23
N TYR A 265 14.48 6.78 57.09
CA TYR A 265 13.78 5.55 56.71
C TYR A 265 14.70 4.31 56.63
N THR A 266 15.89 4.44 56.05
CA THR A 266 16.87 3.36 55.90
C THR A 266 17.26 2.75 57.25
N SER A 267 17.36 3.58 58.30
CA SER A 267 17.66 3.11 59.66
C SER A 267 16.51 2.27 60.25
N ARG A 268 15.27 2.63 59.91
CA ARG A 268 14.04 2.01 60.43
C ARG A 268 13.77 0.66 59.78
N ILE A 269 14.01 0.52 58.48
CA ILE A 269 13.85 -0.76 57.76
C ILE A 269 14.96 -1.78 58.04
N THR A 270 16.10 -1.33 58.58
CA THR A 270 17.25 -2.20 58.91
C THR A 270 17.08 -2.87 60.29
N ARG A 271 16.41 -2.19 61.24
CA ARG A 271 16.18 -2.73 62.59
C ARG A 271 15.04 -3.77 62.57
N PRO A 272 15.17 -4.92 63.24
CA PRO A 272 14.01 -5.74 63.55
C PRO A 272 13.10 -4.92 64.48
N GLY A 273 11.82 -4.83 64.15
CA GLY A 273 10.87 -4.05 64.96
C GLY A 273 10.77 -4.57 66.40
N GLU A 274 10.48 -3.69 67.36
CA GLU A 274 10.26 -4.03 68.78
C GLU A 274 8.95 -4.81 69.05
N ALA A 275 8.29 -5.31 68.00
CA ALA A 275 7.05 -6.07 68.09
C ALA A 275 7.31 -7.58 68.29
N PRO A 276 6.46 -8.31 69.04
CA PRO A 276 6.65 -9.73 69.33
C PRO A 276 6.23 -10.60 68.13
N SER A 277 7.09 -10.72 67.11
CA SER A 277 6.93 -11.73 66.05
C SER A 277 8.27 -12.13 65.44
N THR A 278 8.37 -13.40 65.04
CA THR A 278 9.53 -14.07 64.43
C THR A 278 9.88 -13.58 63.01
N SER A 279 9.40 -12.40 62.62
CA SER A 279 9.57 -11.79 61.29
C SER A 279 10.87 -10.97 61.22
N GLY A 280 11.65 -11.14 60.15
CA GLY A 280 12.87 -10.35 59.91
C GLY A 280 12.57 -8.86 59.67
N SER A 281 13.61 -8.01 59.68
CA SER A 281 13.47 -6.60 59.30
C SER A 281 13.00 -6.46 57.84
N VAL A 282 12.39 -5.34 57.48
CA VAL A 282 11.92 -5.07 56.10
C VAL A 282 13.07 -5.26 55.08
N LEU A 283 14.29 -4.85 55.43
CA LEU A 283 15.47 -5.08 54.61
C LEU A 283 15.80 -6.57 54.44
N ALA A 284 15.76 -7.36 55.52
CA ALA A 284 16.02 -8.80 55.46
C ALA A 284 14.97 -9.55 54.62
N LEU A 285 13.71 -9.10 54.65
CA LEU A 285 12.64 -9.64 53.80
C LEU A 285 12.85 -9.27 52.32
N LEU A 286 13.32 -8.06 52.02
CA LEU A 286 13.66 -7.69 50.62
C LEU A 286 14.85 -8.49 50.08
N GLU A 287 15.86 -8.75 50.91
CA GLU A 287 17.02 -9.59 50.56
C GLU A 287 16.62 -11.06 50.32
N SER A 288 15.68 -11.60 51.11
CA SER A 288 15.19 -12.97 50.90
C SER A 288 14.36 -13.09 49.61
N LEU A 289 13.51 -12.10 49.31
CA LEU A 289 12.69 -12.06 48.10
C LEU A 289 13.51 -11.95 46.80
N GLN A 290 14.72 -11.38 46.83
CA GLN A 290 15.56 -11.21 45.64
C GLN A 290 15.90 -12.53 44.93
N ASN A 291 15.99 -13.64 45.69
CA ASN A 291 16.40 -14.95 45.18
C ASN A 291 15.23 -15.92 44.97
N THR A 292 13.99 -15.43 45.07
CA THR A 292 12.78 -16.24 45.00
C THR A 292 12.33 -16.45 43.54
N PRO A 293 12.23 -17.70 43.04
CA PRO A 293 12.00 -17.96 41.62
C PRO A 293 10.59 -17.60 41.13
N HIS A 294 9.57 -17.62 41.99
CA HIS A 294 8.19 -17.29 41.61
C HIS A 294 7.91 -15.77 41.54
N LEU A 295 8.90 -14.92 41.83
CA LEU A 295 8.80 -13.45 41.83
C LEU A 295 9.71 -12.81 40.77
N GLU A 296 10.00 -13.53 39.68
CA GLU A 296 10.92 -13.06 38.63
C GLU A 296 10.52 -11.69 38.06
N ALA A 297 9.22 -11.42 37.96
CA ALA A 297 8.67 -10.15 37.48
C ALA A 297 9.04 -8.92 38.36
N HIS A 298 9.37 -9.11 39.64
CA HIS A 298 9.69 -8.03 40.58
C HIS A 298 11.18 -7.97 40.96
N LYS A 299 12.00 -8.92 40.49
CA LYS A 299 13.42 -9.04 40.81
C LYS A 299 14.22 -7.77 40.52
N ASP A 300 13.95 -7.18 39.37
CA ASP A 300 14.55 -5.94 38.87
C ASP A 300 14.27 -4.77 39.83
N MET A 301 13.01 -4.63 40.26
CA MET A 301 12.58 -3.61 41.22
C MET A 301 13.20 -3.81 42.61
N ILE A 302 13.24 -5.04 43.11
CA ILE A 302 13.89 -5.38 44.40
C ILE A 302 15.38 -5.07 44.32
N THR A 303 16.03 -5.40 43.21
CA THR A 303 17.45 -5.11 42.98
C THR A 303 17.72 -3.60 42.93
N TRP A 304 16.82 -2.82 42.33
CA TRP A 304 16.90 -1.36 42.36
C TRP A 304 16.77 -0.80 43.79
N ILE A 305 15.82 -1.29 44.58
CA ILE A 305 15.62 -0.88 45.98
C ILE A 305 16.87 -1.16 46.82
N LEU A 306 17.44 -2.38 46.73
CA LEU A 306 18.64 -2.76 47.49
C LEU A 306 19.86 -1.91 47.11
N LYS A 307 20.02 -1.59 45.81
CA LYS A 307 21.05 -0.64 45.35
C LYS A 307 20.85 0.75 45.94
N MET A 308 19.60 1.21 46.04
CA MET A 308 19.29 2.53 46.60
C MET A 308 19.62 2.61 48.09
N VAL A 309 19.28 1.57 48.86
CA VAL A 309 19.69 1.43 50.27
C VAL A 309 21.22 1.49 50.41
N GLY A 310 21.95 0.82 49.51
CA GLY A 310 23.42 0.90 49.46
C GLY A 310 23.92 2.32 49.18
N SER A 311 23.32 3.01 48.20
CA SER A 311 23.66 4.40 47.84
C SER A 311 23.52 5.34 49.04
N ILE A 312 22.37 5.32 49.73
CA ILE A 312 22.10 6.16 50.90
C ILE A 312 23.12 5.91 52.03
N LYS A 313 23.48 4.65 52.28
CA LYS A 313 24.54 4.31 53.25
C LYS A 313 25.88 4.95 52.86
N THR A 314 26.27 4.89 51.58
CA THR A 314 27.52 5.53 51.12
C THR A 314 27.49 7.06 51.19
N ILE A 315 26.32 7.70 51.00
CA ILE A 315 26.16 9.15 51.14
C ILE A 315 26.42 9.52 52.60
N ARG A 316 25.75 8.86 53.55
CA ARG A 316 25.94 9.11 55.00
C ARG A 316 27.38 8.86 55.46
N GLU A 317 28.06 7.83 54.93
CA GLU A 317 29.47 7.56 55.23
C GLU A 317 30.41 8.65 54.71
N ARG A 318 30.12 9.25 53.54
CA ARG A 318 30.86 10.40 53.01
C ARG A 318 30.66 11.65 53.85
N THR A 319 29.43 11.93 54.26
CA THR A 319 29.11 13.11 55.09
C THR A 319 29.75 13.00 56.47
N SER A 320 29.76 11.79 57.07
CA SER A 320 30.41 11.50 58.36
C SER A 320 31.95 11.62 58.32
N SER A 321 32.57 11.31 57.17
CA SER A 321 34.04 11.31 57.02
C SER A 321 34.65 12.71 56.84
N THR A 322 33.83 13.75 56.69
CA THR A 322 34.29 15.13 56.44
C THR A 322 34.54 15.91 57.76
N SER A 323 34.19 15.32 58.92
CA SER A 323 34.18 16.00 60.22
C SER A 323 35.42 15.76 61.11
N SER A 324 36.44 15.03 60.63
CA SER A 324 37.67 14.80 61.42
C SER A 324 38.91 14.58 60.55
N ILE A 325 39.67 15.64 60.27
CA ILE A 325 41.05 15.53 59.77
C ILE A 325 41.97 16.46 60.59
N THR A 326 42.73 15.86 61.50
CA THR A 326 44.09 16.30 61.87
C THR A 326 45.08 15.46 61.06
N ILE A 327 46.11 16.12 60.53
CA ILE A 327 47.10 15.62 59.59
C ILE A 327 47.91 14.42 60.15
N SER A 328 48.04 13.33 59.38
CA SER A 328 49.32 12.62 59.26
C SER A 328 49.47 11.95 57.90
N LEU A 329 50.62 12.20 57.27
CA LEU A 329 51.06 11.66 55.98
C LEU A 329 51.70 10.29 56.21
N GLY A 330 51.26 9.27 55.49
CA GLY A 330 51.89 7.94 55.48
C GLY A 330 51.27 7.01 54.43
N GLN A 331 51.99 6.82 53.33
CA GLN A 331 51.64 6.05 52.13
C GLN A 331 51.40 4.55 52.40
N GLY A 332 50.49 3.96 51.61
CA GLY A 332 50.71 2.67 50.96
C GLY A 332 49.88 1.48 51.41
N LEU A 333 48.64 1.32 50.88
CA LEU A 333 48.06 0.01 50.55
C LEU A 333 46.79 0.14 49.66
N GLY A 334 46.86 0.88 48.54
CA GLY A 334 45.70 1.16 47.68
C GLY A 334 45.62 0.39 46.35
N GLU A 335 46.67 -0.33 45.95
CA GLU A 335 46.76 -0.90 44.60
C GLU A 335 46.34 -2.37 44.47
N THR A 336 46.22 -3.13 45.56
CA THR A 336 45.98 -4.58 45.48
C THR A 336 44.51 -4.99 45.40
N VAL A 337 43.55 -4.10 45.71
CA VAL A 337 42.10 -4.41 45.68
C VAL A 337 41.44 -4.00 44.35
N ARG A 338 41.84 -2.87 43.75
CA ARG A 338 41.32 -2.46 42.44
C ARG A 338 41.75 -3.38 41.30
N ASP A 339 42.96 -3.92 41.36
CA ASP A 339 43.42 -4.88 40.37
C ASP A 339 42.82 -6.28 40.57
N LYS A 340 42.50 -6.69 41.81
CA LYS A 340 41.76 -7.94 42.07
C LYS A 340 40.31 -7.87 41.57
N ASP A 341 39.60 -6.77 41.78
CA ASP A 341 38.23 -6.59 41.29
C ASP A 341 38.18 -6.43 39.76
N LYS A 342 39.17 -5.78 39.17
CA LYS A 342 39.29 -5.67 37.70
C LYS A 342 39.68 -7.00 37.06
N ALA A 343 40.57 -7.77 37.70
CA ALA A 343 40.92 -9.12 37.27
C ALA A 343 39.75 -10.10 37.44
N GLU A 344 38.96 -9.99 38.51
CA GLU A 344 37.79 -10.85 38.75
C GLU A 344 36.62 -10.50 37.82
N ARG A 345 36.36 -9.21 37.56
CA ARG A 345 35.40 -8.79 36.52
C ARG A 345 35.85 -9.22 35.12
N LYS A 346 37.15 -9.17 34.82
CA LYS A 346 37.69 -9.66 33.55
C LYS A 346 37.57 -11.19 33.44
N ARG A 347 37.83 -11.94 34.53
CA ARG A 347 37.61 -13.40 34.60
C ARG A 347 36.14 -13.79 34.49
N LYS A 348 35.23 -13.05 35.14
CA LYS A 348 33.77 -13.27 35.04
C LYS A 348 33.23 -12.89 33.65
N ALA A 349 33.74 -11.82 33.04
CA ALA A 349 33.41 -11.45 31.67
C ALA A 349 33.95 -12.47 30.66
N GLU A 350 35.15 -13.00 30.87
CA GLU A 350 35.76 -14.02 30.00
C GLU A 350 35.12 -15.40 30.19
N MET A 351 34.76 -15.79 31.41
CA MET A 351 33.96 -16.99 31.67
C MET A 351 32.53 -16.85 31.15
N ALA A 352 31.92 -15.65 31.22
CA ALA A 352 30.63 -15.39 30.60
C ALA A 352 30.72 -15.38 29.08
N ARG A 353 31.82 -14.87 28.49
CA ARG A 353 32.10 -14.96 27.06
C ARG A 353 32.31 -16.41 26.64
N LEU A 354 33.12 -17.19 27.37
CA LEU A 354 33.34 -18.61 27.13
C LEU A 354 32.06 -19.44 27.33
N ARG A 355 31.19 -19.07 28.27
CA ARG A 355 29.90 -19.73 28.47
C ARG A 355 28.90 -19.34 27.38
N ARG A 356 28.90 -18.08 26.92
CA ARG A 356 28.13 -17.63 25.75
C ARG A 356 28.66 -18.25 24.46
N GLU A 357 29.98 -18.38 24.29
CA GLU A 357 30.62 -19.09 23.18
C GLU A 357 30.34 -20.58 23.24
N LYS A 358 30.34 -21.20 24.42
CA LYS A 358 30.01 -22.63 24.58
C LYS A 358 28.52 -22.91 24.39
N ILE A 359 27.65 -21.99 24.80
CA ILE A 359 26.20 -22.06 24.52
C ILE A 359 25.94 -21.79 23.05
N MET A 360 26.60 -20.81 22.42
CA MET A 360 26.49 -20.58 20.97
C MET A 360 27.13 -21.72 20.18
N ALA A 361 28.20 -22.35 20.68
CA ALA A 361 28.79 -23.54 20.09
C ALA A 361 27.87 -24.74 20.26
N GLN A 362 27.28 -24.95 21.44
CA GLN A 362 26.27 -26.00 21.64
C GLN A 362 25.00 -25.75 20.83
N MET A 363 24.52 -24.51 20.72
CA MET A 363 23.38 -24.15 19.87
C MET A 363 23.74 -24.28 18.40
N SER A 364 24.98 -23.96 18.00
CA SER A 364 25.48 -24.16 16.63
C SER A 364 25.69 -25.63 16.31
N GLU A 365 26.13 -26.44 17.26
CA GLU A 365 26.38 -27.88 17.12
C GLU A 365 25.06 -28.64 17.17
N MET A 366 24.11 -28.22 18.02
CA MET A 366 22.74 -28.71 18.05
C MET A 366 21.94 -28.24 16.82
N GLN A 367 22.16 -27.02 16.31
CA GLN A 367 21.64 -26.60 15.00
C GLN A 367 22.27 -27.40 13.88
N LYS A 368 23.58 -27.66 13.88
CA LYS A 368 24.23 -28.50 12.87
C LYS A 368 23.74 -29.94 12.92
N HIS A 369 23.54 -30.49 14.12
CA HIS A 369 22.95 -31.80 14.33
C HIS A 369 21.51 -31.84 13.83
N PHE A 370 20.71 -30.83 14.18
CA PHE A 370 19.33 -30.67 13.73
C PHE A 370 19.23 -30.52 12.21
N ILE A 371 20.13 -29.74 11.59
CA ILE A 371 20.26 -29.59 10.13
C ILE A 371 20.74 -30.89 9.49
N SER A 372 21.59 -31.68 10.15
CA SER A 372 22.09 -32.96 9.63
C SER A 372 21.10 -34.12 9.78
N GLU A 373 20.25 -34.11 10.81
CA GLU A 373 19.19 -35.10 11.01
C GLU A 373 17.95 -34.79 10.17
N ASN A 374 17.61 -33.51 10.01
CA ASN A 374 16.53 -33.05 9.14
C ASN A 374 17.06 -32.65 7.76
N LYS A 375 18.17 -33.25 7.33
CA LYS A 375 18.88 -32.83 6.12
C LYS A 375 17.99 -32.90 4.89
N GLU A 376 17.10 -33.88 4.78
CA GLU A 376 16.13 -33.97 3.67
C GLU A 376 15.04 -32.89 3.72
N LEU A 377 14.59 -32.48 4.91
CA LEU A 377 13.61 -31.40 5.10
C LEU A 377 14.22 -30.01 4.89
N PHE A 378 15.47 -29.80 5.32
CA PHE A 378 16.22 -28.59 5.01
C PHE A 378 16.67 -28.56 3.55
N GLN A 379 16.92 -29.70 2.93
CA GLN A 379 17.20 -29.79 1.50
C GLN A 379 15.93 -29.51 0.69
N GLN A 380 14.75 -29.99 1.10
CA GLN A 380 13.46 -29.59 0.50
C GLN A 380 13.14 -28.12 0.74
N SER A 381 13.35 -27.61 1.95
CA SER A 381 13.08 -26.20 2.27
C SER A 381 14.11 -25.26 1.65
N MET A 382 15.37 -25.66 1.50
CA MET A 382 16.39 -24.95 0.71
C MET A 382 16.17 -25.12 -0.79
N GLU A 383 15.66 -26.25 -1.29
CA GLU A 383 15.25 -26.41 -2.69
C GLU A 383 13.98 -25.61 -2.99
N GLU A 384 13.11 -25.36 -2.01
CA GLU A 384 11.95 -24.46 -2.10
C GLU A 384 12.35 -22.97 -1.95
N LEU A 385 13.28 -22.64 -1.05
CA LEU A 385 13.87 -21.29 -0.91
C LEU A 385 14.82 -20.96 -2.06
N GLU A 386 15.55 -21.92 -2.61
CA GLU A 386 16.27 -21.80 -3.87
C GLU A 386 15.27 -21.81 -5.01
N ALA A 387 14.20 -22.60 -5.07
CA ALA A 387 13.18 -22.46 -6.13
C ALA A 387 12.49 -21.09 -6.14
N SER A 388 12.38 -20.42 -4.98
CA SER A 388 11.76 -19.09 -4.84
C SER A 388 12.75 -17.91 -4.89
N SER A 389 14.04 -18.10 -4.57
CA SER A 389 15.11 -17.08 -4.76
C SER A 389 15.92 -17.26 -6.04
N SER A 390 15.97 -18.47 -6.59
CA SER A 390 16.61 -18.80 -7.87
C SER A 390 15.72 -18.58 -9.09
N ALA A 391 14.46 -18.18 -8.88
CA ALA A 391 13.70 -17.46 -9.89
C ALA A 391 14.31 -16.07 -10.19
N ALA A 392 15.18 -15.54 -9.30
CA ALA A 392 15.85 -14.26 -9.47
C ALA A 392 17.39 -14.33 -9.66
N GLU A 393 18.07 -15.47 -9.39
CA GLU A 393 19.55 -15.54 -9.47
C GLU A 393 20.18 -16.81 -10.13
N TYR A 394 19.49 -17.51 -11.04
CA TYR A 394 20.19 -18.39 -12.02
C TYR A 394 20.52 -17.65 -13.32
N SER A 395 21.49 -16.75 -13.26
CA SER A 395 22.33 -16.39 -14.42
C SER A 395 23.78 -16.11 -14.01
N SER A 396 24.45 -17.10 -13.42
CA SER A 396 25.92 -17.07 -13.30
C SER A 396 26.52 -18.47 -13.35
N HIS A 397 26.39 -19.12 -14.50
CA HIS A 397 27.46 -19.98 -15.00
C HIS A 397 28.01 -19.35 -16.27
N SER A 398 29.20 -18.79 -16.13
CA SER A 398 30.09 -18.33 -17.18
C SER A 398 30.38 -19.45 -18.17
N SER A 399 29.55 -19.56 -19.20
CA SER A 399 30.02 -19.92 -20.54
C SER A 399 29.92 -18.63 -21.34
N GLU A 400 31.00 -18.26 -22.02
CA GLU A 400 31.14 -17.03 -22.80
C GLU A 400 29.92 -16.78 -23.71
N LEU A 401 28.92 -16.04 -23.19
CA LEU A 401 27.81 -15.52 -23.98
C LEU A 401 28.33 -14.29 -24.69
N THR A 402 28.95 -14.54 -25.83
CA THR A 402 29.13 -13.55 -26.88
C THR A 402 27.79 -12.87 -27.17
N CYS A 403 27.86 -11.55 -27.33
CA CYS A 403 26.80 -10.64 -27.76
C CYS A 403 25.93 -11.26 -28.87
N THR A 404 24.86 -11.94 -28.48
CA THR A 404 23.84 -12.46 -29.39
C THR A 404 22.59 -11.63 -29.12
N SER A 405 22.22 -10.79 -30.08
CA SER A 405 21.07 -9.89 -30.00
C SER A 405 19.81 -10.69 -29.65
N GLN A 406 19.26 -10.45 -28.46
CA GLN A 406 17.97 -11.01 -28.07
C GLN A 406 16.89 -10.26 -28.87
N VAL A 407 16.08 -11.00 -29.62
CA VAL A 407 15.03 -10.45 -30.50
C VAL A 407 13.69 -11.06 -30.10
N CYS A 408 12.63 -10.25 -30.04
CA CYS A 408 11.27 -10.70 -29.69
C CYS A 408 10.33 -10.88 -30.88
N VAL A 409 10.61 -10.30 -32.03
CA VAL A 409 9.73 -10.35 -33.21
C VAL A 409 10.53 -10.64 -34.47
N GLY A 410 9.92 -11.42 -35.37
CA GLY A 410 10.50 -11.79 -36.64
C GLY A 410 11.17 -13.18 -36.66
N PRO A 411 11.77 -13.53 -37.81
CA PRO A 411 12.41 -14.82 -38.07
C PRO A 411 13.47 -15.25 -37.05
N TRP A 412 14.18 -14.26 -36.50
CA TRP A 412 15.35 -14.43 -35.65
C TRP A 412 15.02 -14.33 -34.16
N ARG A 413 13.73 -14.30 -33.79
CA ARG A 413 13.37 -14.25 -32.37
C ARG A 413 13.91 -15.48 -31.65
N MET A 414 14.28 -15.31 -30.38
CA MET A 414 14.70 -16.42 -29.54
C MET A 414 13.50 -16.88 -28.72
N GLY A 415 13.00 -18.08 -28.98
CA GLY A 415 11.97 -18.70 -28.15
C GLY A 415 12.55 -19.20 -26.83
N ARG A 416 11.76 -19.21 -25.75
CA ARG A 416 12.12 -19.97 -24.55
C ARG A 416 12.11 -21.46 -24.89
N SER A 417 13.18 -22.18 -24.52
CA SER A 417 13.19 -23.64 -24.55
C SER A 417 12.01 -24.19 -23.74
N GLU A 418 11.36 -25.25 -24.22
CA GLU A 418 10.17 -25.89 -23.64
C GLU A 418 10.40 -26.28 -22.17
N ARG A 419 10.22 -25.35 -21.25
CA ARG A 419 10.08 -25.64 -19.83
C ARG A 419 8.60 -25.91 -19.56
N ARG A 420 8.31 -27.02 -18.88
CA ARG A 420 6.96 -27.34 -18.39
C ARG A 420 6.46 -26.15 -17.57
N GLN A 421 5.28 -25.64 -17.91
CA GLN A 421 4.66 -24.56 -17.15
C GLN A 421 3.74 -25.22 -16.11
N LEU A 422 4.35 -25.64 -15.00
CA LEU A 422 3.64 -26.19 -13.87
C LEU A 422 3.01 -25.07 -13.05
N VAL A 423 1.70 -25.15 -12.84
CA VAL A 423 0.92 -24.19 -12.05
C VAL A 423 0.06 -24.94 -11.04
N VAL A 424 -0.20 -24.33 -9.89
CA VAL A 424 -0.97 -24.93 -8.80
C VAL A 424 -2.36 -24.30 -8.75
N CYS A 425 -3.40 -25.14 -8.68
CA CYS A 425 -4.76 -24.66 -8.45
C CYS A 425 -4.94 -24.25 -6.98
N ILE A 426 -5.28 -23.00 -6.70
CA ILE A 426 -5.47 -22.53 -5.30
C ILE A 426 -6.62 -23.21 -4.55
N LEU A 427 -7.58 -23.81 -5.27
CA LEU A 427 -8.78 -24.42 -4.69
C LEU A 427 -8.61 -25.91 -4.34
N CYS A 428 -7.93 -26.68 -5.18
CA CYS A 428 -7.72 -28.12 -4.95
C CYS A 428 -6.26 -28.50 -4.69
N GLN A 429 -5.33 -27.54 -4.77
CA GLN A 429 -3.89 -27.70 -4.54
C GLN A 429 -3.20 -28.72 -5.46
N GLU A 430 -3.88 -29.15 -6.53
CA GLU A 430 -3.29 -29.99 -7.57
C GLU A 430 -2.39 -29.16 -8.49
N GLU A 431 -1.20 -29.68 -8.78
CA GLU A 431 -0.30 -29.13 -9.79
C GLU A 431 -0.67 -29.63 -11.18
N GLN A 432 -0.65 -28.75 -12.17
CA GLN A 432 -0.92 -29.10 -13.57
C GLN A 432 0.02 -28.37 -14.52
N ASP A 433 0.49 -29.08 -15.54
CA ASP A 433 1.21 -28.51 -16.68
C ASP A 433 0.23 -27.84 -17.66
N VAL A 434 0.48 -26.59 -18.06
CA VAL A 434 -0.35 -25.86 -19.02
C VAL A 434 -0.11 -26.37 -20.45
N ARG A 435 -1.07 -27.08 -21.01
CA ARG A 435 -1.01 -27.66 -22.37
C ARG A 435 -2.25 -27.33 -23.18
N GLY A 436 -2.09 -27.15 -24.49
CA GLY A 436 -3.21 -26.85 -25.40
C GLY A 436 -4.32 -27.92 -25.40
N HIS A 437 -3.96 -29.20 -25.23
CA HIS A 437 -4.92 -30.32 -25.16
C HIS A 437 -5.24 -30.75 -23.71
N GLY A 438 -4.80 -29.99 -22.71
CA GLY A 438 -5.03 -30.28 -21.28
C GLY A 438 -6.38 -29.79 -20.74
N ARG A 439 -6.60 -29.97 -19.43
CA ARG A 439 -7.73 -29.34 -18.71
C ARG A 439 -7.47 -27.83 -18.62
N ALA A 440 -8.50 -27.01 -18.83
CA ALA A 440 -8.35 -25.56 -18.73
C ALA A 440 -7.95 -25.10 -17.32
N MET A 441 -6.92 -24.26 -17.27
CA MET A 441 -6.52 -23.47 -16.10
C MET A 441 -6.86 -22.02 -16.37
N VAL A 442 -7.27 -21.29 -15.33
CA VAL A 442 -7.76 -19.93 -15.45
C VAL A 442 -7.21 -19.03 -14.35
N LEU A 443 -7.00 -17.77 -14.68
CA LEU A 443 -6.50 -16.72 -13.81
C LEU A 443 -7.64 -15.76 -13.45
N ALA A 444 -7.88 -15.51 -12.17
CA ALA A 444 -8.95 -14.58 -11.76
C ALA A 444 -8.65 -13.14 -12.20
N ALA A 445 -9.61 -12.51 -12.88
CA ALA A 445 -9.42 -11.20 -13.50
C ALA A 445 -10.63 -10.27 -13.34
N PHE A 446 -10.34 -8.98 -13.42
CA PHE A 446 -11.32 -7.90 -13.38
C PHE A 446 -11.20 -7.01 -14.62
N ILE A 447 -12.23 -7.03 -15.46
CA ILE A 447 -12.36 -6.17 -16.64
C ILE A 447 -13.21 -4.96 -16.27
N GLN A 448 -12.73 -3.76 -16.62
CA GLN A 448 -13.49 -2.53 -16.47
C GLN A 448 -13.26 -1.57 -17.64
N ARG A 449 -14.25 -0.73 -17.91
CA ARG A 449 -14.09 0.39 -18.84
C ARG A 449 -13.27 1.50 -18.19
N SER A 450 -12.54 2.26 -19.00
CA SER A 450 -11.64 3.29 -18.52
C SER A 450 -11.54 4.47 -19.47
N THR A 451 -11.44 5.66 -18.89
CA THR A 451 -11.13 6.94 -19.58
C THR A 451 -9.75 7.48 -19.16
N VAL A 452 -8.96 6.68 -18.42
CA VAL A 452 -7.69 7.09 -17.79
C VAL A 452 -6.67 7.61 -18.82
N LEU A 453 -6.65 7.09 -20.04
CA LEU A 453 -5.69 7.54 -21.07
C LEU A 453 -6.17 8.73 -21.90
N SER A 454 -7.44 9.10 -21.81
CA SER A 454 -7.98 10.24 -22.57
C SER A 454 -7.71 11.55 -21.86
N LYS A 455 -7.55 12.64 -22.60
CA LYS A 455 -7.59 14.01 -22.04
C LYS A 455 -8.91 14.71 -22.35
N ASN A 456 -9.57 14.33 -23.43
CA ASN A 456 -10.80 14.98 -23.84
C ASN A 456 -12.02 14.52 -23.04
N ARG A 457 -12.33 15.24 -21.94
CA ARG A 457 -13.52 15.01 -21.11
C ARG A 457 -14.84 15.46 -21.74
N SER A 458 -14.79 16.25 -22.82
CA SER A 458 -15.98 16.75 -23.51
C SER A 458 -16.53 15.77 -24.54
N ARG A 459 -15.75 14.74 -24.90
CA ARG A 459 -16.18 13.72 -25.86
C ARG A 459 -17.16 12.78 -25.19
N ASN A 460 -18.41 12.79 -25.66
CA ASN A 460 -19.41 11.85 -25.19
C ASN A 460 -18.95 10.41 -25.41
N LEU A 461 -19.23 9.55 -24.43
CA LEU A 461 -19.01 8.12 -24.61
C LEU A 461 -19.87 7.62 -25.79
N PRO A 462 -19.31 6.77 -26.65
CA PRO A 462 -20.01 6.30 -27.83
C PRO A 462 -21.23 5.47 -27.43
N VAL A 463 -22.34 5.65 -28.15
CA VAL A 463 -23.56 4.84 -27.98
C VAL A 463 -23.27 3.41 -28.43
N PRO A 464 -23.57 2.37 -27.62
CA PRO A 464 -23.18 0.99 -27.91
C PRO A 464 -23.62 0.45 -29.28
N GLU A 465 -24.80 0.86 -29.76
CA GLU A 465 -25.37 0.39 -31.03
C GLU A 465 -24.58 0.88 -32.26
N HIS A 466 -23.99 2.08 -32.18
CA HIS A 466 -23.31 2.74 -33.30
C HIS A 466 -21.78 2.73 -33.15
N TYR A 467 -21.26 2.16 -32.06
CA TYR A 467 -19.83 2.13 -31.79
C TYR A 467 -19.13 1.03 -32.59
N ASN A 468 -18.19 1.44 -33.45
CA ASN A 468 -17.27 0.54 -34.14
C ASN A 468 -15.91 0.52 -33.42
N PRO A 469 -15.60 -0.51 -32.61
CA PRO A 469 -14.34 -0.58 -31.87
C PRO A 469 -13.13 -0.95 -32.73
N LEU A 470 -13.31 -1.26 -34.03
CA LEU A 470 -12.21 -1.73 -34.89
C LEU A 470 -11.10 -0.69 -35.07
N PHE A 471 -11.45 0.59 -35.05
CA PHE A 471 -10.52 1.70 -35.21
C PHE A 471 -10.53 2.57 -33.95
N MET A 472 -9.60 2.27 -33.04
CA MET A 472 -9.43 3.05 -31.82
C MET A 472 -8.90 4.45 -32.18
N HIS A 473 -9.55 5.49 -31.64
CA HIS A 473 -9.11 6.88 -31.84
C HIS A 473 -7.86 7.19 -31.00
N PRO A 474 -6.89 8.01 -31.48
CA PRO A 474 -5.64 8.31 -30.75
C PRO A 474 -5.81 8.96 -29.37
N ASP A 475 -6.95 9.60 -29.10
CA ASP A 475 -7.32 10.16 -27.79
C ASP A 475 -7.70 9.08 -26.76
N LEU A 476 -7.93 7.83 -27.17
CA LEU A 476 -8.25 6.72 -26.26
C LEU A 476 -9.42 7.04 -25.29
N SER A 477 -10.45 7.72 -25.83
CA SER A 477 -11.59 8.26 -25.06
C SER A 477 -12.32 7.23 -24.21
N LEU A 478 -12.34 5.97 -24.65
CA LEU A 478 -12.91 4.85 -23.92
C LEU A 478 -12.13 3.58 -24.26
N GLY A 479 -11.50 2.98 -23.25
CA GLY A 479 -10.83 1.69 -23.39
C GLY A 479 -11.29 0.66 -22.36
N ILE A 480 -10.75 -0.55 -22.48
CA ILE A 480 -11.10 -1.69 -21.63
C ILE A 480 -9.82 -2.16 -20.94
N HIS A 481 -9.75 -2.00 -19.63
CA HIS A 481 -8.61 -2.42 -18.83
C HIS A 481 -8.90 -3.75 -18.14
N THR A 482 -7.95 -4.68 -18.22
CA THR A 482 -8.00 -5.96 -17.48
C THR A 482 -6.92 -5.98 -16.41
N ALA A 483 -7.32 -6.25 -15.16
CA ALA A 483 -6.42 -6.49 -14.04
C ALA A 483 -6.55 -7.93 -13.55
N SER A 484 -5.51 -8.46 -12.89
CA SER A 484 -5.54 -9.77 -12.24
C SER A 484 -4.91 -9.73 -10.85
N CYS A 485 -5.38 -10.62 -9.97
CA CYS A 485 -4.76 -10.84 -8.67
C CYS A 485 -3.59 -11.85 -8.70
N GLY A 486 -3.35 -12.53 -9.82
CA GLY A 486 -2.28 -13.53 -9.96
C GLY A 486 -2.68 -14.97 -9.59
N HIS A 487 -3.87 -15.20 -9.01
CA HIS A 487 -4.27 -16.53 -8.53
C HIS A 487 -4.90 -17.42 -9.60
N ILE A 488 -4.39 -18.65 -9.69
CA ILE A 488 -4.71 -19.63 -10.73
C ILE A 488 -5.61 -20.74 -10.18
N MET A 489 -6.59 -21.17 -10.98
CA MET A 489 -7.56 -22.21 -10.64
C MET A 489 -7.79 -23.13 -11.85
N HIS A 490 -8.19 -24.39 -11.61
CA HIS A 490 -8.83 -25.16 -12.68
C HIS A 490 -10.16 -24.48 -13.07
N ALA A 491 -10.49 -24.47 -14.36
CA ALA A 491 -11.76 -23.93 -14.85
C ALA A 491 -12.96 -24.56 -14.13
N THR A 492 -12.93 -25.88 -13.91
CA THR A 492 -13.98 -26.62 -13.21
C THR A 492 -14.07 -26.30 -11.71
N CYS A 493 -12.93 -26.04 -11.05
CA CYS A 493 -12.92 -25.60 -9.66
C CYS A 493 -13.50 -24.20 -9.52
N TRP A 494 -13.14 -23.28 -10.43
CA TRP A 494 -13.71 -21.94 -10.48
C TRP A 494 -15.21 -21.95 -10.76
N GLN A 495 -15.69 -22.73 -11.75
CA GLN A 495 -17.12 -22.85 -12.06
C GLN A 495 -17.92 -23.28 -10.82
N ARG A 496 -17.49 -24.36 -10.14
CA ARG A 496 -18.15 -24.83 -8.91
C ARG A 496 -18.13 -23.79 -7.78
N TYR A 497 -17.02 -23.08 -7.62
CA TYR A 497 -16.91 -22.00 -6.64
C TYR A 497 -17.89 -20.86 -6.96
N PHE A 498 -17.90 -20.40 -8.21
CA PHE A 498 -18.74 -19.30 -8.65
C PHE A 498 -20.24 -19.65 -8.54
N GLU A 499 -20.64 -20.85 -8.94
CA GLU A 499 -22.01 -21.37 -8.73
C GLU A 499 -22.39 -21.39 -7.24
N ALA A 500 -21.48 -21.78 -6.36
CA ALA A 500 -21.72 -21.77 -4.92
C ALA A 500 -21.89 -20.33 -4.37
N VAL A 501 -21.11 -19.37 -4.88
CA VAL A 501 -21.26 -17.93 -4.57
C VAL A 501 -22.63 -17.42 -5.03
N GLN A 502 -23.02 -17.73 -6.28
CA GLN A 502 -24.34 -17.37 -6.82
C GLN A 502 -25.49 -17.90 -5.95
N LEU A 503 -25.44 -19.19 -5.59
CA LEU A 503 -26.45 -19.83 -4.74
C LEU A 503 -26.48 -19.27 -3.31
N LYS A 504 -25.33 -18.84 -2.77
CA LYS A 504 -25.25 -18.21 -1.46
C LYS A 504 -25.92 -16.83 -1.48
N GLU A 505 -25.67 -16.04 -2.52
CA GLU A 505 -26.21 -14.68 -2.64
C GLU A 505 -27.70 -14.66 -2.98
N GLN A 506 -28.18 -15.55 -3.84
CA GLN A 506 -29.63 -15.72 -4.08
C GLN A 506 -30.40 -16.03 -2.79
N ARG A 507 -29.83 -16.87 -1.91
CA ARG A 507 -30.42 -17.19 -0.59
C ARG A 507 -30.36 -16.00 0.39
N ARG A 508 -29.36 -15.12 0.25
CA ARG A 508 -29.17 -13.94 1.11
C ARG A 508 -30.12 -12.81 0.74
N GLN A 509 -30.30 -12.51 -0.54
CA GLN A 509 -31.30 -11.53 -1.03
C GLN A 509 -32.71 -11.81 -0.48
N GLN A 510 -33.06 -13.09 -0.28
CA GLN A 510 -34.35 -13.51 0.29
C GLN A 510 -34.47 -13.30 1.81
N ARG A 511 -33.36 -13.18 2.55
CA ARG A 511 -33.35 -13.17 4.04
C ARG A 511 -32.89 -11.84 4.66
N LEU A 512 -31.99 -11.10 4.01
CA LEU A 512 -31.38 -9.86 4.51
C LEU A 512 -31.06 -8.92 3.33
N ARG A 513 -31.65 -7.71 3.30
CA ARG A 513 -31.38 -6.65 2.30
C ARG A 513 -30.04 -5.92 2.55
N VAL A 514 -28.98 -6.63 2.95
CA VAL A 514 -27.66 -6.01 3.13
C VAL A 514 -26.87 -6.18 1.83
N HIS A 515 -26.62 -5.08 1.13
CA HIS A 515 -25.80 -5.05 -0.09
C HIS A 515 -24.44 -5.72 0.14
N THR A 516 -24.04 -6.58 -0.80
CA THR A 516 -22.70 -7.18 -0.87
C THR A 516 -21.68 -6.21 -1.45
N SER A 517 -20.41 -6.47 -1.16
CA SER A 517 -19.24 -5.77 -1.71
C SER A 517 -19.04 -6.01 -3.22
N TYR A 518 -19.75 -6.98 -3.80
CA TYR A 518 -19.70 -7.37 -5.21
C TYR A 518 -21.11 -7.66 -5.75
N ASP A 519 -21.27 -7.57 -7.07
CA ASP A 519 -22.52 -7.78 -7.78
C ASP A 519 -22.49 -9.04 -8.67
N VAL A 520 -23.20 -10.06 -8.20
CA VAL A 520 -23.28 -11.37 -8.85
C VAL A 520 -24.01 -11.32 -10.20
N GLU A 521 -24.97 -10.41 -10.39
CA GLU A 521 -25.70 -10.26 -11.66
C GLU A 521 -24.78 -9.72 -12.76
N ASN A 522 -23.81 -8.90 -12.35
CA ASN A 522 -22.73 -8.42 -13.21
C ASN A 522 -21.55 -9.41 -13.34
N GLY A 523 -21.67 -10.62 -12.80
CA GLY A 523 -20.65 -11.66 -12.85
C GLY A 523 -19.50 -11.45 -11.88
N GLU A 524 -19.64 -10.54 -10.91
CA GLU A 524 -18.58 -10.25 -9.96
C GLU A 524 -18.51 -11.28 -8.83
N PHE A 525 -17.30 -11.55 -8.37
CA PHE A 525 -16.98 -12.43 -7.25
C PHE A 525 -15.66 -11.98 -6.59
N LEU A 526 -15.42 -12.41 -5.36
CA LEU A 526 -14.13 -12.20 -4.70
C LEU A 526 -13.23 -13.42 -4.94
N CYS A 527 -11.93 -13.20 -5.17
CA CYS A 527 -10.97 -14.29 -5.26
C CYS A 527 -11.00 -15.12 -3.96
N PRO A 528 -11.08 -16.46 -4.01
CA PRO A 528 -11.13 -17.32 -2.82
C PRO A 528 -9.94 -17.18 -1.86
N LEU A 529 -8.78 -16.72 -2.35
CA LEU A 529 -7.54 -16.66 -1.58
C LEU A 529 -7.22 -15.26 -1.06
N CYS A 530 -7.32 -14.23 -1.90
CA CYS A 530 -6.94 -12.86 -1.55
C CYS A 530 -8.10 -11.87 -1.47
N GLU A 531 -9.33 -12.32 -1.72
CA GLU A 531 -10.55 -11.51 -1.67
C GLU A 531 -10.54 -10.29 -2.62
N CYS A 532 -9.64 -10.25 -3.61
CA CYS A 532 -9.66 -9.22 -4.65
C CYS A 532 -10.92 -9.36 -5.52
N LEU A 533 -11.55 -8.23 -5.85
CA LEU A 533 -12.71 -8.19 -6.73
C LEU A 533 -12.34 -8.67 -8.15
N SER A 534 -13.13 -9.60 -8.67
CA SER A 534 -12.98 -10.19 -10.01
C SER A 534 -14.35 -10.27 -10.68
N ASN A 535 -14.41 -10.26 -12.01
CA ASN A 535 -15.67 -10.42 -12.76
C ASN A 535 -15.55 -11.36 -13.96
N THR A 536 -14.38 -11.98 -14.14
CA THR A 536 -14.12 -12.97 -15.19
C THR A 536 -12.87 -13.77 -14.84
N VAL A 537 -12.48 -14.68 -15.73
CA VAL A 537 -11.24 -15.44 -15.63
C VAL A 537 -10.53 -15.52 -16.99
N ILE A 538 -9.21 -15.31 -17.03
CA ILE A 538 -8.39 -15.40 -18.24
C ILE A 538 -7.88 -16.85 -18.37
N PRO A 539 -8.11 -17.56 -19.50
CA PRO A 539 -7.53 -18.88 -19.69
C PRO A 539 -6.00 -18.82 -19.80
N LEU A 540 -5.31 -19.72 -19.10
CA LEU A 540 -3.87 -19.93 -19.27
C LEU A 540 -3.62 -20.79 -20.51
N LEU A 541 -2.85 -20.25 -21.44
CA LEU A 541 -2.50 -20.90 -22.69
C LEU A 541 -1.00 -21.23 -22.71
N PRO A 542 -0.60 -22.33 -23.39
CA PRO A 542 0.80 -22.70 -23.52
C PRO A 542 1.61 -21.61 -24.22
N HIS A 543 2.93 -21.65 -24.03
CA HIS A 543 3.86 -20.75 -24.70
C HIS A 543 3.82 -20.96 -26.23
N ALA A 544 4.07 -19.88 -26.98
CA ALA A 544 4.19 -19.97 -28.43
C ALA A 544 5.30 -20.94 -28.84
N SER A 545 5.09 -21.68 -29.93
CA SER A 545 6.12 -22.55 -30.48
C SER A 545 7.36 -21.75 -30.88
N PRO A 546 8.57 -22.33 -30.73
CA PRO A 546 9.79 -21.68 -31.21
C PRO A 546 9.71 -21.42 -32.72
N PRO A 547 10.40 -20.39 -33.24
CA PRO A 547 10.50 -20.15 -34.67
C PRO A 547 11.04 -21.38 -35.41
N ASP A 548 10.44 -21.69 -36.55
CA ASP A 548 11.02 -22.63 -37.49
C ASP A 548 12.02 -21.89 -38.41
N HIS A 549 13.31 -21.99 -38.08
CA HIS A 549 14.39 -21.36 -38.85
C HIS A 549 14.67 -22.06 -40.20
N SER A 550 13.99 -23.17 -40.51
CA SER A 550 14.13 -23.87 -41.80
C SER A 550 13.27 -23.28 -42.91
N VAL A 551 12.37 -22.35 -42.58
CA VAL A 551 11.38 -21.77 -43.49
C VAL A 551 11.95 -20.55 -44.21
N GLU A 552 11.64 -20.38 -45.50
CA GLU A 552 12.01 -19.18 -46.24
C GLU A 552 11.24 -17.95 -45.75
N HIS A 553 11.95 -16.84 -45.53
CA HIS A 553 11.38 -15.58 -45.07
C HIS A 553 11.29 -14.59 -46.23
N PRO A 554 10.08 -14.21 -46.71
CA PRO A 554 9.92 -13.30 -47.83
C PRO A 554 10.37 -11.88 -47.47
N SER A 555 10.80 -11.10 -48.46
CA SER A 555 11.00 -9.65 -48.28
C SER A 555 9.67 -8.92 -48.09
N LEU A 556 9.71 -7.68 -47.58
CA LEU A 556 8.52 -6.85 -47.40
C LEU A 556 7.69 -6.72 -48.68
N GLU A 557 8.33 -6.52 -49.84
CA GLU A 557 7.66 -6.43 -51.14
C GLU A 557 6.99 -7.75 -51.54
N ALA A 558 7.69 -8.88 -51.39
CA ALA A 558 7.16 -10.20 -51.71
C ALA A 558 6.00 -10.58 -50.78
N TRP A 559 6.11 -10.26 -49.49
CA TRP A 559 5.07 -10.45 -48.50
C TRP A 559 3.83 -9.60 -48.84
N LEU A 560 3.98 -8.29 -49.05
CA LEU A 560 2.86 -7.39 -49.42
C LEU A 560 2.15 -7.85 -50.68
N LYS A 561 2.90 -8.26 -51.72
CA LYS A 561 2.31 -8.80 -52.95
C LYS A 561 1.49 -10.06 -52.70
N THR A 562 2.03 -10.98 -51.89
CA THR A 562 1.35 -12.24 -51.55
C THR A 562 0.10 -11.99 -50.71
N THR A 563 0.18 -11.14 -49.68
CA THR A 563 -0.95 -10.78 -48.83
C THR A 563 -2.05 -10.08 -49.63
N ASN A 564 -1.72 -9.16 -50.55
CA ASN A 564 -2.71 -8.55 -51.44
C ASN A 564 -3.41 -9.57 -52.36
N GLN A 565 -2.68 -10.58 -52.85
CA GLN A 565 -3.29 -11.68 -53.60
C GLN A 565 -4.23 -12.52 -52.73
N GLN A 566 -3.83 -12.84 -51.50
CA GLN A 566 -4.68 -13.56 -50.53
C GLN A 566 -5.97 -12.78 -50.23
N ILE A 567 -5.87 -11.47 -50.02
CA ILE A 567 -7.02 -10.57 -49.79
C ILE A 567 -7.96 -10.55 -51.00
N ALA A 568 -7.44 -10.46 -52.23
CA ALA A 568 -8.26 -10.50 -53.44
C ALA A 568 -9.07 -11.80 -53.55
N VAL A 569 -8.46 -12.93 -53.18
CA VAL A 569 -9.12 -14.25 -53.14
C VAL A 569 -10.20 -14.29 -52.06
N LEU A 570 -9.92 -13.77 -50.86
CA LEU A 570 -10.91 -13.68 -49.78
C LEU A 570 -12.11 -12.82 -50.15
N HIS A 571 -11.90 -11.65 -50.78
CA HIS A 571 -13.00 -10.84 -51.33
C HIS A 571 -13.85 -11.59 -52.34
N SER A 572 -13.23 -12.38 -53.22
CA SER A 572 -13.97 -13.23 -54.15
C SER A 572 -14.78 -14.33 -53.44
N ALA A 573 -14.24 -14.89 -52.35
CA ALA A 573 -14.91 -15.94 -51.59
C ALA A 573 -16.07 -15.41 -50.75
N HIS A 574 -15.89 -14.29 -50.05
CA HIS A 574 -16.92 -13.64 -49.26
C HIS A 574 -18.12 -13.21 -50.12
N ARG A 575 -17.88 -12.68 -51.33
CA ARG A 575 -18.96 -12.33 -52.27
C ARG A 575 -19.75 -13.52 -52.80
N LYS A 576 -19.10 -14.67 -53.00
CA LYS A 576 -19.80 -15.90 -53.40
C LYS A 576 -20.72 -16.42 -52.30
N GLN A 577 -20.40 -16.15 -51.04
CA GLN A 577 -21.25 -16.49 -49.90
C GLN A 577 -22.41 -15.50 -49.72
N SER A 578 -22.25 -14.22 -50.10
CA SER A 578 -23.31 -13.20 -49.96
C SER A 578 -24.30 -13.13 -51.12
N ASP A 579 -23.83 -13.17 -52.39
CA ASP A 579 -24.64 -12.72 -53.54
C ASP A 579 -24.84 -13.76 -54.65
N GLY A 580 -24.30 -14.98 -54.54
CA GLY A 580 -24.51 -16.04 -55.55
C GLY A 580 -24.09 -15.68 -56.99
N ALA A 581 -23.28 -14.63 -57.18
CA ALA A 581 -23.00 -14.06 -58.49
C ALA A 581 -21.90 -14.81 -59.26
N SER A 582 -22.26 -15.38 -60.41
CA SER A 582 -21.37 -15.99 -61.41
C SER A 582 -21.10 -14.99 -62.54
N GLY A 583 -19.95 -14.32 -62.53
CA GLY A 583 -19.61 -13.39 -63.62
C GLY A 583 -18.26 -12.68 -63.58
N TRP A 584 -17.47 -12.82 -62.53
CA TRP A 584 -16.16 -12.14 -62.39
C TRP A 584 -14.99 -13.11 -62.57
N VAL A 585 -13.88 -12.60 -63.11
CA VAL A 585 -12.61 -13.35 -63.25
C VAL A 585 -12.10 -13.73 -61.87
N GLU A 586 -11.96 -15.03 -61.62
CA GLU A 586 -11.43 -15.52 -60.35
C GLU A 586 -9.96 -15.10 -60.17
N PRO A 587 -9.60 -14.46 -59.05
CA PRO A 587 -8.21 -14.16 -58.76
C PRO A 587 -7.41 -15.45 -58.57
N VAL A 588 -6.18 -15.48 -59.10
CA VAL A 588 -5.29 -16.63 -58.96
C VAL A 588 -4.86 -16.75 -57.50
N ALA A 589 -5.25 -17.85 -56.84
CA ALA A 589 -4.83 -18.12 -55.47
C ALA A 589 -3.32 -18.43 -55.38
N PRO A 590 -2.61 -17.88 -54.38
CA PRO A 590 -1.24 -18.28 -54.09
C PRO A 590 -1.12 -19.80 -53.86
N LYS A 591 0.03 -20.37 -54.23
CA LYS A 591 0.25 -21.82 -54.11
C LYS A 591 0.21 -22.25 -52.64
N GLY A 592 -0.80 -23.03 -52.26
CA GLY A 592 -0.97 -23.54 -50.90
C GLY A 592 -2.06 -22.85 -50.09
N PHE A 593 -2.57 -21.71 -50.57
CA PHE A 593 -3.64 -20.95 -49.93
C PHE A 593 -5.02 -21.53 -50.27
N LYS A 594 -5.80 -21.95 -49.26
CA LYS A 594 -7.13 -22.55 -49.45
C LYS A 594 -8.19 -21.92 -48.53
N VAL A 595 -9.09 -21.12 -49.11
CA VAL A 595 -10.17 -20.45 -48.35
C VAL A 595 -11.22 -21.43 -47.79
N THR A 596 -11.40 -22.59 -48.41
CA THR A 596 -12.34 -23.62 -47.92
C THR A 596 -11.77 -24.49 -46.79
N PHE A 597 -10.55 -24.22 -46.34
CA PHE A 597 -9.93 -24.99 -45.27
C PHE A 597 -10.45 -24.52 -43.90
N THR A 598 -10.98 -25.47 -43.12
CA THR A 598 -11.37 -25.24 -41.74
C THR A 598 -10.25 -25.75 -40.82
N PRO A 599 -9.49 -24.88 -40.14
CA PRO A 599 -8.44 -25.31 -39.22
C PRO A 599 -9.07 -26.04 -38.03
N GLN A 600 -8.43 -27.13 -37.58
CA GLN A 600 -8.79 -27.74 -36.31
C GLN A 600 -8.35 -26.84 -35.16
N SER A 601 -9.18 -26.70 -34.13
CA SER A 601 -8.82 -25.95 -32.92
C SER A 601 -7.56 -26.57 -32.29
N PRO A 602 -6.51 -25.79 -32.00
CA PRO A 602 -5.32 -26.29 -31.31
C PRO A 602 -5.57 -26.51 -29.80
N PHE A 603 -6.77 -26.18 -29.32
CA PHE A 603 -7.16 -26.21 -27.92
C PHE A 603 -8.25 -27.24 -27.62
N SER A 604 -8.20 -27.82 -26.42
CA SER A 604 -9.27 -28.68 -25.89
C SER A 604 -10.58 -27.92 -25.75
N ASN A 605 -11.72 -28.63 -25.76
CA ASN A 605 -13.04 -28.01 -25.61
C ASN A 605 -13.14 -27.14 -24.34
N SER A 606 -12.54 -27.59 -23.23
CA SER A 606 -12.54 -26.84 -21.97
C SER A 606 -11.80 -25.50 -22.08
N ILE A 607 -10.72 -25.43 -22.87
CA ILE A 607 -9.97 -24.19 -23.07
C ILE A 607 -10.74 -23.27 -24.02
N SER A 608 -11.30 -23.81 -25.10
CA SER A 608 -12.13 -23.05 -26.03
C SER A 608 -13.35 -22.42 -25.35
N GLU A 609 -13.98 -23.13 -24.41
CA GLU A 609 -15.06 -22.60 -23.58
C GLU A 609 -14.59 -21.39 -22.74
N MET A 610 -13.41 -21.48 -22.12
CA MET A 610 -12.87 -20.35 -21.34
C MET A 610 -12.41 -19.17 -22.20
N ILE A 611 -11.95 -19.43 -23.44
CA ILE A 611 -11.68 -18.36 -24.43
C ILE A 611 -12.99 -17.62 -24.76
N ASN A 612 -14.09 -18.35 -24.96
CA ASN A 612 -15.41 -17.75 -25.16
C ASN A 612 -15.85 -16.95 -23.94
N THR A 613 -15.77 -17.53 -22.73
CA THR A 613 -16.15 -16.85 -21.49
C THR A 613 -15.46 -15.51 -21.33
N PHE A 614 -14.12 -15.45 -21.49
CA PHE A 614 -13.41 -14.18 -21.37
C PHE A 614 -13.77 -13.19 -22.50
N SER A 615 -13.87 -13.67 -23.75
CA SER A 615 -14.25 -12.83 -24.90
C SER A 615 -15.63 -12.20 -24.70
N MET A 616 -16.58 -12.97 -24.17
CA MET A 616 -17.93 -12.50 -23.87
C MET A 616 -17.94 -11.52 -22.70
N SER A 617 -17.12 -11.72 -21.67
CA SER A 617 -16.95 -10.73 -20.58
C SER A 617 -16.36 -9.42 -21.10
N ALA A 618 -15.33 -9.46 -21.94
CA ALA A 618 -14.75 -8.27 -22.57
C ALA A 618 -15.79 -7.54 -23.45
N TYR A 619 -16.60 -8.30 -24.20
CA TYR A 619 -17.70 -7.77 -25.01
C TYR A 619 -18.79 -7.10 -24.17
N LYS A 620 -19.32 -7.80 -23.15
CA LYS A 620 -20.35 -7.32 -22.24
C LYS A 620 -19.90 -6.05 -21.52
N VAL A 621 -18.71 -6.07 -20.93
CA VAL A 621 -18.17 -4.92 -20.18
C VAL A 621 -17.84 -3.75 -21.12
N GLY A 622 -17.23 -4.04 -22.27
CA GLY A 622 -16.81 -3.02 -23.23
C GLY A 622 -17.96 -2.20 -23.82
N LEU A 623 -19.03 -2.89 -24.24
CA LEU A 623 -20.18 -2.27 -24.90
C LEU A 623 -21.36 -1.99 -23.95
N LYS A 624 -21.40 -2.57 -22.74
CA LYS A 624 -22.58 -2.57 -21.87
C LYS A 624 -23.85 -3.11 -22.57
N VAL A 625 -23.70 -4.23 -23.25
CA VAL A 625 -24.82 -4.92 -23.92
C VAL A 625 -24.86 -6.38 -23.49
N ASP A 626 -25.99 -7.03 -23.70
CA ASP A 626 -26.14 -8.45 -23.41
C ASP A 626 -25.20 -9.31 -24.27
N PRO A 627 -24.66 -10.41 -23.71
CA PRO A 627 -23.75 -11.30 -24.44
C PRO A 627 -24.34 -11.80 -25.77
N ASN A 628 -23.62 -11.57 -26.87
CA ASN A 628 -23.89 -12.15 -28.19
C ASN A 628 -22.61 -12.70 -28.82
N GLU A 629 -22.44 -14.03 -28.84
CA GLU A 629 -21.26 -14.71 -29.39
C GLU A 629 -21.08 -14.52 -30.90
N GLN A 630 -22.16 -14.23 -31.63
CA GLN A 630 -22.12 -14.07 -33.08
C GLN A 630 -21.81 -12.62 -33.51
N ASP A 631 -21.75 -11.68 -32.56
CA ASP A 631 -21.49 -10.28 -32.89
C ASP A 631 -20.04 -10.11 -33.42
N PRO A 632 -19.86 -9.44 -34.57
CA PRO A 632 -18.54 -9.30 -35.17
C PRO A 632 -17.54 -8.53 -34.29
N ARG A 633 -18.00 -7.79 -33.27
CA ARG A 633 -17.15 -6.98 -32.39
C ARG A 633 -16.51 -7.79 -31.26
N VAL A 634 -16.94 -9.02 -31.00
CA VAL A 634 -16.38 -9.88 -29.93
C VAL A 634 -14.84 -10.00 -30.01
N PRO A 635 -14.22 -10.44 -31.12
CA PRO A 635 -12.76 -10.54 -31.20
C PRO A 635 -12.07 -9.18 -31.09
N VAL A 636 -12.70 -8.11 -31.58
CA VAL A 636 -12.16 -6.75 -31.54
C VAL A 636 -12.02 -6.25 -30.10
N LEU A 637 -13.02 -6.53 -29.24
CA LEU A 637 -12.98 -6.11 -27.83
C LEU A 637 -11.98 -6.94 -27.02
N SER A 638 -11.81 -8.22 -27.36
CA SER A 638 -10.72 -9.06 -26.82
C SER A 638 -9.34 -8.48 -27.16
N TRP A 639 -9.11 -8.07 -28.41
CA TRP A 639 -7.86 -7.39 -28.80
C TRP A 639 -7.73 -6.01 -28.16
N SER A 640 -8.84 -5.27 -28.06
CA SER A 640 -8.87 -3.93 -27.45
C SER A 640 -8.43 -3.95 -26.01
N THR A 641 -8.85 -4.94 -25.23
CA THR A 641 -8.45 -4.98 -23.83
C THR A 641 -6.96 -5.27 -23.65
N CYS A 642 -6.39 -6.11 -24.51
CA CYS A 642 -4.94 -6.35 -24.53
C CYS A 642 -4.17 -5.06 -24.87
N ALA A 643 -4.53 -4.39 -25.97
CA ALA A 643 -3.86 -3.18 -26.40
C ALA A 643 -3.96 -2.04 -25.35
N TYR A 644 -5.16 -1.78 -24.83
CA TYR A 644 -5.36 -0.71 -23.86
C TYR A 644 -4.65 -0.98 -22.52
N THR A 645 -4.66 -2.23 -22.04
CA THR A 645 -3.99 -2.62 -20.77
C THR A 645 -2.48 -2.46 -20.88
N ILE A 646 -1.87 -2.86 -22.01
CA ILE A 646 -0.44 -2.65 -22.25
C ILE A 646 -0.09 -1.16 -22.28
N GLN A 647 -0.87 -0.35 -23.00
CA GLN A 647 -0.66 1.10 -23.05
C GLN A 647 -0.78 1.77 -21.68
N SER A 648 -1.76 1.38 -20.86
CA SER A 648 -1.94 1.99 -19.54
C SER A 648 -0.82 1.65 -18.56
N ILE A 649 -0.29 0.42 -18.64
CA ILE A 649 0.84 0.02 -17.80
C ILE A 649 2.11 0.74 -18.25
N GLU A 650 2.35 0.83 -19.55
CA GLU A 650 3.53 1.52 -20.10
C GLU A 650 3.53 3.03 -19.80
N ASP A 651 2.38 3.70 -19.94
CA ASP A 651 2.19 5.11 -19.59
C ASP A 651 2.55 5.37 -18.11
N LEU A 652 2.14 4.47 -17.22
CA LEU A 652 2.49 4.53 -15.80
C LEU A 652 3.99 4.32 -15.56
N LEU A 653 4.61 3.34 -16.23
CA LEU A 653 6.05 3.08 -16.10
C LEU A 653 6.88 4.28 -16.56
N MET A 654 6.52 4.89 -17.69
CA MET A 654 7.20 6.09 -18.21
C MET A 654 7.12 7.27 -17.25
N ASP A 655 5.93 7.55 -16.70
CA ASP A 655 5.73 8.65 -15.75
C ASP A 655 6.47 8.43 -14.42
N GLU A 656 6.58 7.18 -13.98
CA GLU A 656 7.37 6.81 -12.80
C GLU A 656 8.87 6.63 -13.11
N LYS A 657 9.28 6.85 -14.38
CA LYS A 657 10.65 6.68 -14.91
C LYS A 657 11.23 5.27 -14.75
N LYS A 658 10.38 4.26 -14.63
CA LYS A 658 10.78 2.87 -14.38
C LYS A 658 11.21 2.12 -15.65
N PRO A 659 12.08 1.09 -15.51
CA PRO A 659 12.44 0.22 -16.64
C PRO A 659 11.24 -0.62 -17.10
N LEU A 660 11.29 -1.07 -18.36
CA LEU A 660 10.15 -1.69 -19.04
C LEU A 660 9.73 -3.05 -18.43
N PHE A 661 10.69 -3.92 -18.11
CA PHE A 661 10.40 -5.27 -17.61
C PHE A 661 10.79 -5.48 -16.14
N GLY A 662 11.86 -4.83 -15.64
CA GLY A 662 12.40 -5.11 -14.30
C GLY A 662 11.64 -4.50 -13.12
N SER A 663 10.52 -3.81 -13.36
CA SER A 663 9.78 -3.08 -12.32
C SER A 663 8.30 -3.47 -12.20
N LEU A 664 7.85 -4.41 -13.02
CA LEU A 664 6.45 -4.89 -13.03
C LEU A 664 6.21 -5.82 -11.84
N PRO A 665 5.14 -5.60 -11.04
CA PRO A 665 4.70 -6.56 -10.03
C PRO A 665 4.31 -7.90 -10.68
N CYS A 666 4.58 -9.03 -10.01
CA CYS A 666 4.28 -10.38 -10.54
C CYS A 666 2.82 -10.51 -11.03
N ARG A 667 1.85 -9.96 -10.29
CA ARG A 667 0.43 -9.98 -10.70
C ARG A 667 0.16 -9.28 -12.04
N GLN A 668 0.89 -8.22 -12.38
CA GLN A 668 0.76 -7.53 -13.65
C GLN A 668 1.46 -8.32 -14.77
N ASP A 669 2.62 -8.91 -14.47
CA ASP A 669 3.34 -9.78 -15.40
C ASP A 669 2.50 -11.00 -15.81
N ASP A 670 1.94 -11.72 -14.83
CA ASP A 670 1.04 -12.85 -15.06
C ASP A 670 -0.21 -12.45 -15.85
N CYS A 671 -0.76 -11.27 -15.55
CA CYS A 671 -1.91 -10.70 -16.26
C CYS A 671 -1.58 -10.45 -17.73
N LEU A 672 -0.50 -9.74 -18.02
CA LEU A 672 -0.09 -9.39 -19.39
C LEU A 672 0.29 -10.63 -20.20
N SER A 673 1.00 -11.56 -19.57
CA SER A 673 1.37 -12.86 -20.15
C SER A 673 0.14 -13.66 -20.57
N SER A 674 -0.83 -13.80 -19.67
CA SER A 674 -2.07 -14.55 -19.93
C SER A 674 -2.97 -13.84 -20.93
N LEU A 675 -3.15 -12.53 -20.78
CA LEU A 675 -4.03 -11.71 -21.63
C LEU A 675 -3.53 -11.64 -23.08
N THR A 676 -2.23 -11.49 -23.29
CA THR A 676 -1.64 -11.40 -24.63
C THR A 676 -1.79 -12.71 -25.38
N ARG A 677 -1.51 -13.84 -24.71
CA ARG A 677 -1.68 -15.18 -25.30
C ARG A 677 -3.14 -15.51 -25.57
N PHE A 678 -4.04 -15.19 -24.63
CA PHE A 678 -5.48 -15.31 -24.84
C PHE A 678 -5.92 -14.53 -26.09
N SER A 679 -5.46 -13.28 -26.23
CA SER A 679 -5.83 -12.42 -27.36
C SER A 679 -5.31 -12.95 -28.70
N ALA A 680 -4.19 -13.66 -28.71
CA ALA A 680 -3.65 -14.37 -29.88
C ALA A 680 -4.43 -15.64 -30.23
N ALA A 681 -5.12 -16.23 -29.27
CA ALA A 681 -5.94 -17.42 -29.47
C ALA A 681 -7.42 -17.10 -29.75
N CYS A 682 -7.93 -15.92 -29.39
CA CYS A 682 -9.37 -15.67 -29.42
C CYS A 682 -10.00 -15.76 -30.82
N TRP A 683 -9.22 -15.59 -31.90
CA TRP A 683 -9.71 -15.79 -33.26
C TRP A 683 -10.17 -17.23 -33.54
N THR A 684 -9.65 -18.23 -32.82
CA THR A 684 -10.07 -19.64 -33.00
C THR A 684 -11.50 -19.90 -32.55
N SER A 685 -12.08 -18.96 -31.80
CA SER A 685 -13.46 -19.02 -31.30
C SER A 685 -14.43 -18.14 -32.09
N ALA A 686 -13.93 -17.31 -33.01
CA ALA A 686 -14.73 -16.42 -33.83
C ALA A 686 -14.90 -16.98 -35.26
N PRO A 687 -15.96 -16.59 -36.00
CA PRO A 687 -16.09 -16.92 -37.40
C PRO A 687 -14.90 -16.38 -38.22
N LEU A 688 -14.23 -17.23 -38.99
CA LEU A 688 -13.05 -16.84 -39.78
C LEU A 688 -13.34 -15.70 -40.76
N THR A 689 -14.51 -15.73 -41.40
CA THR A 689 -14.96 -14.68 -42.33
C THR A 689 -14.98 -13.30 -41.66
N THR A 690 -15.41 -13.23 -40.41
CA THR A 690 -15.41 -12.01 -39.59
C THR A 690 -13.98 -11.53 -39.30
N VAL A 691 -13.10 -12.43 -38.85
CA VAL A 691 -11.71 -12.08 -38.53
C VAL A 691 -10.95 -11.64 -39.78
N HIS A 692 -11.16 -12.31 -40.92
CA HIS A 692 -10.60 -11.92 -42.22
C HIS A 692 -11.12 -10.55 -42.66
N ALA A 693 -12.43 -10.29 -42.54
CA ALA A 693 -12.99 -8.98 -42.86
C ALA A 693 -12.38 -7.86 -42.01
N HIS A 694 -12.14 -8.11 -40.71
CA HIS A 694 -11.46 -7.16 -39.85
C HIS A 694 -10.00 -6.94 -40.27
N PHE A 695 -9.24 -8.00 -40.54
CA PHE A 695 -7.85 -7.89 -41.01
C PHE A 695 -7.75 -7.05 -42.30
N ILE A 696 -8.63 -7.31 -43.27
CA ILE A 696 -8.67 -6.55 -44.54
C ILE A 696 -8.93 -5.07 -44.29
N ARG A 697 -9.88 -4.74 -43.41
CA ARG A 697 -10.21 -3.35 -43.03
C ARG A 697 -9.10 -2.68 -42.23
N LEU A 698 -8.34 -3.41 -41.41
CA LEU A 698 -7.21 -2.88 -40.68
C LEU A 698 -6.05 -2.58 -41.63
N LEU A 699 -5.72 -3.52 -42.52
CA LEU A 699 -4.67 -3.34 -43.50
C LEU A 699 -5.01 -2.22 -44.49
N SER A 700 -6.29 -1.97 -44.80
CA SER A 700 -6.69 -0.91 -45.74
C SER A 700 -6.32 0.51 -45.30
N VAL A 701 -6.10 0.73 -43.98
CA VAL A 701 -5.56 1.99 -43.44
C VAL A 701 -4.14 2.23 -43.93
N LEU A 702 -3.34 1.17 -44.07
CA LEU A 702 -1.93 1.22 -44.47
C LEU A 702 -1.76 1.03 -45.98
N VAL A 703 -2.48 0.05 -46.54
CA VAL A 703 -2.39 -0.39 -47.94
C VAL A 703 -3.79 -0.31 -48.56
N PRO A 704 -4.09 0.71 -49.37
CA PRO A 704 -5.44 0.97 -49.85
C PRO A 704 -6.03 -0.18 -50.66
N ASP A 705 -7.27 -0.54 -50.33
CA ASP A 705 -8.06 -1.55 -51.03
C ASP A 705 -9.30 -0.89 -51.64
N SER A 706 -9.47 -1.00 -52.95
CA SER A 706 -10.61 -0.45 -53.70
C SER A 706 -11.98 -1.01 -53.28
N GLN A 707 -12.02 -2.15 -52.58
CA GLN A 707 -13.25 -2.79 -52.14
C GLN A 707 -13.61 -2.48 -50.68
N VAL A 708 -12.77 -1.74 -49.96
CA VAL A 708 -13.06 -1.29 -48.60
C VAL A 708 -13.49 0.17 -48.66
N GLU A 709 -14.79 0.39 -48.47
CA GLU A 709 -15.35 1.73 -48.31
C GLU A 709 -15.03 2.27 -46.89
N ASP A 710 -14.82 3.58 -46.78
CA ASP A 710 -14.70 4.32 -45.50
C ASP A 710 -13.56 3.90 -44.54
N ALA A 711 -12.38 3.56 -45.06
CA ALA A 711 -11.19 3.39 -44.22
C ALA A 711 -10.80 4.74 -43.55
N PRO A 712 -10.56 4.79 -42.22
CA PRO A 712 -10.19 6.03 -41.55
C PRO A 712 -8.78 6.47 -41.95
N CYS A 713 -8.55 7.78 -41.90
CA CYS A 713 -7.21 8.33 -42.13
C CYS A 713 -6.26 8.00 -40.97
N ILE A 714 -4.95 7.98 -41.26
CA ILE A 714 -3.92 7.68 -40.25
C ILE A 714 -3.94 8.62 -39.03
N LEU A 715 -4.48 9.83 -39.14
CA LEU A 715 -4.61 10.76 -38.00
C LEU A 715 -5.74 10.38 -37.03
N ASN A 716 -6.68 9.53 -37.44
CA ASN A 716 -7.85 9.14 -36.65
C ASN A 716 -7.71 7.73 -36.05
N VAL A 717 -6.54 7.10 -36.16
CA VAL A 717 -6.28 5.72 -35.70
C VAL A 717 -5.08 5.69 -34.74
N ASP A 718 -5.23 5.01 -33.60
CA ASP A 718 -4.13 4.68 -32.71
C ASP A 718 -3.26 3.57 -33.31
N MET A 719 -1.99 3.87 -33.57
CA MET A 719 -1.09 2.96 -34.30
C MET A 719 -0.75 1.69 -33.52
N PHE A 720 -0.77 1.72 -32.19
CA PHE A 720 -0.52 0.51 -31.40
C PHE A 720 -1.73 -0.42 -31.35
N HIS A 721 -2.96 0.10 -31.23
CA HIS A 721 -4.16 -0.73 -31.43
C HIS A 721 -4.19 -1.32 -32.85
N LEU A 722 -3.83 -0.53 -33.87
CA LEU A 722 -3.71 -1.03 -35.24
C LEU A 722 -2.67 -2.17 -35.35
N LEU A 723 -1.52 -2.03 -34.67
CA LEU A 723 -0.48 -3.07 -34.60
C LEU A 723 -1.01 -4.36 -33.97
N VAL A 724 -1.56 -4.26 -32.75
CA VAL A 724 -2.09 -5.42 -32.03
C VAL A 724 -3.18 -6.10 -32.86
N TYR A 725 -4.15 -5.35 -33.38
CA TYR A 725 -5.28 -5.94 -34.11
C TYR A 725 -4.82 -6.60 -35.40
N SER A 726 -3.91 -5.96 -36.15
CA SER A 726 -3.38 -6.51 -37.40
C SER A 726 -2.57 -7.78 -37.17
N VAL A 727 -1.71 -7.80 -36.14
CA VAL A 727 -0.89 -8.97 -35.77
C VAL A 727 -1.78 -10.13 -35.32
N LEU A 728 -2.73 -9.88 -34.42
CA LEU A 728 -3.57 -10.94 -33.86
C LEU A 728 -4.57 -11.50 -34.89
N SER A 729 -5.06 -10.68 -35.82
CA SER A 729 -5.94 -11.14 -36.91
C SER A 729 -5.18 -11.81 -38.06
N TYR A 730 -3.91 -11.45 -38.31
CA TYR A 730 -3.07 -12.05 -39.37
C TYR A 730 -2.88 -13.57 -39.21
N SER A 731 -2.85 -14.07 -37.97
CA SER A 731 -2.77 -15.52 -37.69
C SER A 731 -3.88 -16.32 -38.37
N SER A 732 -5.09 -15.76 -38.44
CA SER A 732 -6.23 -16.38 -39.12
C SER A 732 -6.10 -16.42 -40.65
N LEU A 733 -5.29 -15.53 -41.23
CA LEU A 733 -4.97 -15.55 -42.66
C LEU A 733 -3.91 -16.61 -42.95
N HIS A 734 -2.88 -16.67 -42.11
CA HIS A 734 -1.77 -17.63 -42.23
C HIS A 734 -2.25 -19.08 -42.08
N CYS A 735 -3.24 -19.36 -41.23
CA CYS A 735 -3.73 -20.74 -41.06
C CYS A 735 -4.35 -21.35 -42.33
N LEU A 736 -4.67 -20.56 -43.35
CA LEU A 736 -5.13 -21.03 -44.66
C LEU A 736 -4.00 -21.43 -45.61
N GLU A 737 -2.75 -21.14 -45.25
CA GLU A 737 -1.54 -21.40 -46.04
C GLU A 737 -0.96 -22.79 -45.68
N GLN A 738 -1.25 -23.80 -46.50
CA GLN A 738 -0.85 -25.19 -46.25
C GLN A 738 0.52 -25.55 -46.81
N SER A 739 1.23 -24.61 -47.45
CA SER A 739 2.51 -24.91 -48.10
C SER A 739 3.64 -25.26 -47.13
N GLY A 740 3.52 -24.91 -45.84
CA GLY A 740 4.58 -25.06 -44.84
C GLY A 740 5.83 -24.22 -45.14
N ARG A 741 5.74 -23.29 -46.10
CA ARG A 741 6.85 -22.48 -46.63
C ARG A 741 6.87 -21.04 -46.16
N SER A 742 5.93 -20.63 -45.31
CA SER A 742 5.86 -19.27 -44.78
C SER A 742 5.72 -19.29 -43.27
N SER A 743 6.45 -18.42 -42.59
CA SER A 743 6.32 -18.21 -41.16
C SER A 743 5.43 -16.99 -40.86
N VAL A 744 4.55 -17.13 -39.87
CA VAL A 744 3.76 -16.04 -39.27
C VAL A 744 4.67 -14.89 -38.82
N ASP A 745 5.87 -15.23 -38.36
CA ASP A 745 6.81 -14.32 -37.71
C ASP A 745 7.31 -13.23 -38.66
N SER A 746 7.54 -13.57 -39.93
CA SER A 746 7.85 -12.58 -40.96
C SER A 746 6.70 -11.59 -41.14
N GLY A 747 5.45 -12.07 -41.16
CA GLY A 747 4.29 -11.20 -41.27
C GLY A 747 4.17 -10.23 -40.10
N HIS A 748 4.41 -10.71 -38.88
CA HIS A 748 4.43 -9.85 -37.67
C HIS A 748 5.48 -8.74 -37.76
N LEU A 749 6.70 -9.07 -38.22
CA LEU A 749 7.77 -8.09 -38.41
C LEU A 749 7.42 -7.05 -39.49
N HIS A 750 6.92 -7.49 -40.64
CA HIS A 750 6.54 -6.56 -41.72
C HIS A 750 5.38 -5.64 -41.33
N LEU A 751 4.38 -6.15 -40.59
CA LEU A 751 3.31 -5.32 -40.03
C LEU A 751 3.88 -4.28 -39.06
N LEU A 752 4.79 -4.68 -38.17
CA LEU A 752 5.48 -3.75 -37.27
C LEU A 752 6.23 -2.66 -38.04
N GLN A 753 7.01 -3.02 -39.07
CA GLN A 753 7.77 -2.06 -39.88
C GLN A 753 6.85 -1.07 -40.60
N LEU A 754 5.80 -1.56 -41.26
CA LEU A 754 4.84 -0.72 -41.99
C LEU A 754 4.10 0.25 -41.07
N ILE A 755 3.65 -0.24 -39.91
CA ILE A 755 2.95 0.59 -38.92
C ILE A 755 3.92 1.59 -38.26
N THR A 756 5.17 1.21 -38.04
CA THR A 756 6.21 2.13 -37.54
C THR A 756 6.41 3.29 -38.52
N VAL A 757 6.50 3.02 -39.83
CA VAL A 757 6.60 4.08 -40.85
C VAL A 757 5.33 4.94 -40.89
N ALA A 758 4.15 4.32 -40.83
CA ALA A 758 2.89 5.07 -40.77
C ALA A 758 2.79 5.95 -39.52
N HIS A 759 3.29 5.49 -38.37
CA HIS A 759 3.33 6.26 -37.13
C HIS A 759 4.37 7.39 -37.19
N LEU A 760 5.53 7.18 -37.80
CA LEU A 760 6.50 8.25 -38.08
C LEU A 760 5.87 9.36 -38.92
N VAL A 761 5.13 9.00 -39.98
CA VAL A 761 4.37 9.98 -40.77
C VAL A 761 3.29 10.65 -39.93
N GLN A 762 2.52 9.90 -39.12
CA GLN A 762 1.51 10.45 -38.22
C GLN A 762 2.09 11.49 -37.25
N ILE A 763 3.25 11.21 -36.65
CA ILE A 763 3.97 12.14 -35.75
C ILE A 763 4.40 13.39 -36.50
N LEU A 764 5.01 13.24 -37.68
CA LEU A 764 5.49 14.37 -38.48
C LEU A 764 4.36 15.27 -38.98
N LEU A 765 3.17 14.71 -39.23
CA LEU A 765 1.98 15.48 -39.60
C LEU A 765 1.39 16.28 -38.44
N THR A 766 1.62 15.87 -37.19
CA THR A 766 1.04 16.52 -35.99
C THR A 766 2.05 17.30 -35.16
N SER A 767 3.32 17.34 -35.56
CA SER A 767 4.38 18.07 -34.87
C SER A 767 4.27 19.59 -35.09
N THR A 768 4.64 20.37 -34.07
CA THR A 768 4.75 21.84 -34.13
C THR A 768 6.08 22.28 -33.55
N THR A 769 6.76 23.22 -34.21
CA THR A 769 8.11 23.69 -33.85
C THR A 769 8.12 25.03 -33.12
N GLU A 770 7.12 25.27 -32.26
CA GLU A 770 6.85 26.63 -31.73
C GLU A 770 7.57 26.98 -30.42
N ASP A 771 8.26 26.06 -29.73
CA ASP A 771 8.88 26.36 -28.43
C ASP A 771 10.43 26.33 -28.41
N GLN A 772 10.97 27.32 -27.69
CA GLN A 772 12.35 27.80 -27.62
C GLN A 772 13.36 26.80 -27.04
N SER A 773 14.53 26.65 -27.68
CA SER A 773 15.86 26.61 -27.04
C SER A 773 16.98 26.65 -28.10
N MET A 774 18.17 27.09 -27.66
CA MET A 774 19.37 27.37 -28.47
C MET A 774 19.73 26.22 -29.40
N ASP A 775 20.11 26.56 -30.65
CA ASP A 775 20.79 25.64 -31.55
C ASP A 775 22.04 25.09 -30.84
N GLU A 776 22.04 23.80 -30.48
CA GLU A 776 23.29 23.12 -30.15
C GLU A 776 24.10 23.01 -31.45
N ASP A 777 25.19 23.78 -31.56
CA ASP A 777 26.23 23.70 -32.59
C ASP A 777 26.87 22.30 -32.65
N THR A 778 26.13 21.30 -33.13
CA THR A 778 26.60 19.91 -33.29
C THR A 778 26.51 19.51 -34.75
N GLU A 779 27.43 18.65 -35.21
CA GLU A 779 27.41 18.08 -36.55
C GLU A 779 26.03 17.49 -36.87
N VAL A 780 25.49 17.81 -38.05
CA VAL A 780 24.18 17.33 -38.49
C VAL A 780 24.22 15.81 -38.64
N SER A 781 23.64 15.09 -37.68
CA SER A 781 23.62 13.63 -37.68
C SER A 781 22.76 13.09 -38.84
N GLU A 782 22.98 11.83 -39.21
CA GLU A 782 22.26 11.18 -40.32
C GLU A 782 20.74 11.16 -40.07
N GLU A 783 20.32 10.89 -38.85
CA GLU A 783 18.92 10.90 -38.40
C GLU A 783 18.25 12.24 -38.68
N GLN A 784 18.94 13.36 -38.38
CA GLN A 784 18.42 14.71 -38.61
C GLN A 784 18.20 14.98 -40.11
N LYS A 785 19.14 14.52 -40.95
CA LYS A 785 19.05 14.67 -42.41
C LYS A 785 17.87 13.88 -42.98
N LEU A 786 17.75 12.60 -42.60
CA LEU A 786 16.66 11.75 -43.07
C LEU A 786 15.29 12.24 -42.58
N THR A 787 15.22 12.76 -41.35
CA THR A 787 13.96 13.31 -40.80
C THR A 787 13.51 14.53 -41.62
N CYS A 788 14.45 15.42 -41.94
CA CYS A 788 14.18 16.57 -42.80
C CYS A 788 13.78 16.16 -44.22
N GLN A 789 14.42 15.14 -44.79
CA GLN A 789 14.06 14.63 -46.12
C GLN A 789 12.63 14.12 -46.15
N LEU A 790 12.25 13.25 -45.21
CA LEU A 790 10.87 12.74 -45.10
C LEU A 790 9.87 13.89 -44.90
N TYR A 791 10.15 14.84 -43.99
CA TYR A 791 9.28 15.99 -43.77
C TYR A 791 9.09 16.85 -45.03
N ARG A 792 10.15 17.08 -45.82
CA ARG A 792 10.06 17.79 -47.10
C ARG A 792 9.19 17.04 -48.09
N THR A 793 9.29 15.71 -48.16
CA THR A 793 8.41 14.89 -49.00
C THR A 793 6.94 15.05 -48.59
N LEU A 794 6.63 14.98 -47.29
CA LEU A 794 5.26 15.22 -46.79
C LEU A 794 4.75 16.62 -47.17
N ARG A 795 5.61 17.64 -47.06
CA ARG A 795 5.29 19.02 -47.44
C ARG A 795 5.08 19.19 -48.95
N GLN A 796 5.79 18.44 -49.80
CA GLN A 796 5.51 18.43 -51.24
C GLN A 796 4.09 17.93 -51.56
N HIS A 797 3.61 16.92 -50.81
CA HIS A 797 2.28 16.34 -51.00
C HIS A 797 1.14 17.21 -50.42
N LEU A 798 1.40 17.93 -49.32
CA LEU A 798 0.40 18.70 -48.56
C LEU A 798 0.47 20.23 -48.78
N GLY A 799 1.53 20.74 -49.39
CA GLY A 799 1.71 22.17 -49.65
C GLY A 799 1.84 22.99 -48.35
N SER A 800 1.18 24.16 -48.32
CA SER A 800 1.22 25.10 -47.18
C SER A 800 0.40 24.65 -45.96
N VAL A 801 -0.20 23.46 -45.99
CA VAL A 801 -0.94 22.90 -44.84
C VAL A 801 0.02 22.48 -43.72
N LEU A 802 1.24 22.10 -44.06
CA LEU A 802 2.31 21.84 -43.09
C LEU A 802 3.18 23.09 -42.88
N PRO A 803 3.55 23.42 -41.63
CA PRO A 803 4.38 24.58 -41.33
C PRO A 803 5.80 24.47 -41.91
N GLU A 804 6.48 25.60 -42.03
CA GLU A 804 7.93 25.60 -42.30
C GLU A 804 8.68 25.27 -41.03
N VAL A 805 9.69 24.40 -41.15
CA VAL A 805 10.56 24.04 -40.01
C VAL A 805 11.95 24.59 -40.25
N SER A 806 12.46 25.32 -39.26
CA SER A 806 13.76 25.98 -39.25
C SER A 806 14.91 25.06 -38.82
N SER A 807 14.66 24.01 -38.03
CA SER A 807 15.70 23.13 -37.47
C SER A 807 15.38 21.63 -37.60
N GLY A 808 16.31 20.88 -38.19
CA GLY A 808 16.20 19.42 -38.32
C GLY A 808 16.40 18.65 -37.01
N TRP A 809 17.14 19.24 -36.06
CA TRP A 809 17.34 18.68 -34.74
C TRP A 809 16.04 18.65 -33.93
N GLN A 810 15.26 19.75 -33.96
CA GLN A 810 13.97 19.83 -33.27
C GLN A 810 12.98 18.78 -33.79
N LEU A 811 12.95 18.61 -35.12
CA LEU A 811 12.16 17.58 -35.80
C LEU A 811 12.52 16.16 -35.33
N TRP A 812 13.81 15.84 -35.33
CA TRP A 812 14.28 14.52 -34.87
C TRP A 812 14.04 14.30 -33.37
N SER A 813 14.30 15.31 -32.53
CA SER A 813 14.06 15.25 -31.09
C SER A 813 12.58 15.00 -30.78
N CYS A 814 11.67 15.68 -31.49
CA CYS A 814 10.24 15.44 -31.43
C CYS A 814 9.88 14.00 -31.85
N VAL A 815 10.39 13.52 -33.00
CA VAL A 815 10.14 12.15 -33.47
C VAL A 815 10.62 11.11 -32.47
N LYS A 816 11.84 11.24 -31.95
CA LYS A 816 12.44 10.32 -30.99
C LYS A 816 11.63 10.25 -29.68
N ALA A 817 11.22 11.39 -29.15
CA ALA A 817 10.37 11.45 -27.96
C ALA A 817 8.97 10.89 -28.22
N ALA A 818 8.39 11.17 -29.38
CA ALA A 818 7.03 10.81 -29.76
C ALA A 818 6.83 9.31 -30.03
N ILE A 819 7.81 8.66 -30.65
CA ILE A 819 7.73 7.24 -31.01
C ILE A 819 8.09 6.30 -29.84
N MET A 820 8.77 6.82 -28.82
CA MET A 820 9.25 6.03 -27.68
C MET A 820 8.14 5.19 -27.01
N PRO A 821 6.96 5.76 -26.65
CA PRO A 821 5.89 4.96 -26.02
C PRO A 821 5.36 3.84 -26.94
N PHE A 822 5.30 4.08 -28.24
CA PHE A 822 4.90 3.07 -29.23
C PHE A 822 5.88 1.89 -29.27
N LEU A 823 7.20 2.16 -29.28
CA LEU A 823 8.20 1.09 -29.27
C LEU A 823 8.17 0.29 -27.97
N ARG A 824 8.01 0.97 -26.82
CA ARG A 824 7.93 0.30 -25.51
C ARG A 824 6.72 -0.60 -25.39
N THR A 825 5.55 -0.12 -25.83
CA THR A 825 4.32 -0.92 -25.86
C THR A 825 4.41 -2.07 -26.86
N ALA A 826 5.01 -1.87 -28.04
CA ALA A 826 5.28 -2.93 -29.01
C ALA A 826 6.21 -4.01 -28.43
N ALA A 827 7.25 -3.60 -27.70
CA ALA A 827 8.17 -4.53 -27.05
C ALA A 827 7.47 -5.36 -25.96
N LEU A 828 6.63 -4.75 -25.12
CA LEU A 828 5.80 -5.49 -24.15
C LEU A 828 4.89 -6.49 -24.85
N PHE A 829 4.19 -6.06 -25.91
CA PHE A 829 3.28 -6.91 -26.66
C PHE A 829 3.98 -8.13 -27.26
N PHE A 830 5.07 -7.92 -28.02
CA PHE A 830 5.80 -9.04 -28.64
C PHE A 830 6.55 -9.90 -27.62
N HIS A 831 7.01 -9.32 -26.51
CA HIS A 831 7.59 -10.07 -25.39
C HIS A 831 6.61 -11.11 -24.86
N TYR A 832 5.38 -10.70 -24.49
CA TYR A 832 4.39 -11.63 -23.94
C TYR A 832 3.78 -12.55 -25.00
N LEU A 833 3.59 -12.06 -26.23
CA LEU A 833 3.08 -12.85 -27.36
C LEU A 833 4.01 -14.03 -27.68
N ASN A 834 5.31 -13.76 -27.78
CA ASN A 834 6.31 -14.74 -28.20
C ASN A 834 7.07 -15.37 -27.03
N SER A 835 6.81 -14.94 -25.80
CA SER A 835 7.50 -15.38 -24.59
C SER A 835 9.03 -15.26 -24.69
N ALA A 836 9.50 -14.14 -25.24
CA ALA A 836 10.92 -13.87 -25.47
C ALA A 836 11.62 -13.45 -24.17
N VAL A 837 12.93 -13.67 -24.06
CA VAL A 837 13.72 -13.17 -22.92
C VAL A 837 14.05 -11.70 -23.16
N PRO A 838 13.83 -10.79 -22.20
CA PRO A 838 14.13 -9.37 -22.36
C PRO A 838 15.64 -9.10 -22.19
N PRO A 839 16.23 -8.17 -22.97
CA PRO A 839 17.60 -7.70 -22.78
C PRO A 839 17.83 -7.10 -21.39
N ALA A 840 19.03 -7.28 -20.84
CA ALA A 840 19.43 -6.73 -19.55
C ALA A 840 19.26 -5.20 -19.48
N ASP A 841 19.55 -4.50 -20.59
CA ASP A 841 19.40 -3.04 -20.70
C ASP A 841 17.95 -2.55 -20.60
N LEU A 842 16.96 -3.43 -20.82
CA LEU A 842 15.53 -3.11 -20.63
C LEU A 842 15.01 -3.52 -19.24
N MET A 843 15.83 -4.22 -18.45
CA MET A 843 15.53 -4.59 -17.06
C MET A 843 15.91 -3.49 -16.07
N VAL A 844 16.86 -2.63 -16.43
CA VAL A 844 17.41 -1.57 -15.56
C VAL A 844 17.37 -0.22 -16.28
N GLU A 845 17.39 0.88 -15.52
CA GLU A 845 17.54 2.22 -16.08
C GLU A 845 18.98 2.43 -16.61
N GLY A 846 19.10 2.91 -17.84
CA GLY A 846 20.40 3.12 -18.47
C GLY A 846 20.34 3.87 -19.81
N PRO A 847 21.49 4.38 -20.30
CA PRO A 847 21.54 5.21 -21.52
C PRO A 847 21.31 4.42 -22.82
N GLY A 848 21.52 3.10 -22.83
CA GLY A 848 21.39 2.23 -24.02
C GLY A 848 19.98 1.70 -24.29
N GLN A 849 18.95 2.23 -23.62
CA GLN A 849 17.58 1.72 -23.76
C GLN A 849 17.03 1.87 -25.19
N TRP A 850 17.44 2.90 -25.93
CA TRP A 850 16.98 3.12 -27.31
C TRP A 850 17.47 2.02 -28.24
N GLU A 851 18.78 1.77 -28.27
CA GLU A 851 19.41 0.78 -29.12
C GLU A 851 18.95 -0.63 -28.76
N ALA A 852 18.85 -0.92 -27.45
CA ALA A 852 18.34 -2.20 -26.96
C ALA A 852 16.88 -2.44 -27.39
N LEU A 853 16.03 -1.40 -27.35
CA LEU A 853 14.63 -1.49 -27.74
C LEU A 853 14.46 -1.71 -29.24
N CYS A 854 15.19 -0.94 -30.07
CA CYS A 854 15.20 -1.12 -31.53
C CYS A 854 15.68 -2.53 -31.90
N SER A 855 16.81 -2.97 -31.35
CA SER A 855 17.37 -4.31 -31.58
C SER A 855 16.40 -5.41 -31.14
N TYR A 856 15.78 -5.28 -29.97
CA TYR A 856 14.79 -6.25 -29.46
C TYR A 856 13.59 -6.40 -30.38
N LEU A 857 13.17 -5.32 -31.03
CA LEU A 857 12.07 -5.28 -32.00
C LEU A 857 12.48 -5.63 -33.45
N SER A 858 13.72 -6.03 -33.70
CA SER A 858 14.26 -6.21 -35.06
C SER A 858 14.12 -4.95 -35.94
N LEU A 859 14.26 -3.77 -35.34
CA LEU A 859 14.24 -2.48 -36.03
C LEU A 859 15.64 -1.86 -36.06
N PRO A 860 16.00 -1.09 -37.11
CA PRO A 860 17.25 -0.34 -37.12
C PRO A 860 17.26 0.74 -36.05
N SER A 861 18.42 1.04 -35.44
CA SER A 861 18.56 2.13 -34.46
C SER A 861 18.16 3.50 -35.02
N ASN A 862 18.34 3.69 -36.33
CA ASN A 862 17.77 4.79 -37.08
C ASN A 862 16.51 4.29 -37.83
N LEU A 863 15.35 4.55 -37.26
CA LEU A 863 14.06 4.07 -37.78
C LEU A 863 13.72 4.62 -39.18
N LEU A 864 14.35 5.72 -39.61
CA LEU A 864 14.10 6.30 -40.92
C LEU A 864 14.72 5.49 -42.06
N LEU A 865 15.67 4.60 -41.75
CA LEU A 865 16.18 3.62 -42.70
C LEU A 865 15.07 2.68 -43.20
N LEU A 866 14.02 2.42 -42.39
CA LEU A 866 12.86 1.64 -42.84
C LEU A 866 12.16 2.28 -44.05
N HIS A 867 12.11 3.61 -44.10
CA HIS A 867 11.58 4.34 -45.25
C HIS A 867 12.59 4.37 -46.40
N GLN A 868 13.86 4.65 -46.12
CA GLN A 868 14.90 4.81 -47.14
C GLN A 868 15.18 3.52 -47.91
N ASP A 869 15.33 2.38 -47.21
CA ASP A 869 15.65 1.08 -47.80
C ASP A 869 14.50 0.53 -48.67
N HIS A 870 13.27 0.97 -48.38
CA HIS A 870 12.05 0.58 -49.09
C HIS A 870 11.33 1.75 -49.77
N HIS A 871 12.07 2.80 -50.14
CA HIS A 871 11.50 4.05 -50.66
C HIS A 871 10.57 3.84 -51.86
N THR A 872 10.96 2.99 -52.82
CA THR A 872 10.16 2.70 -54.03
C THR A 872 8.79 2.10 -53.72
N LEU A 873 8.70 1.33 -52.63
CA LEU A 873 7.48 0.65 -52.18
C LEU A 873 6.62 1.55 -51.29
N LEU A 874 7.25 2.33 -50.40
CA LEU A 874 6.57 3.12 -49.38
C LEU A 874 6.15 4.51 -49.86
N GLU A 875 6.87 5.12 -50.80
CA GLU A 875 6.54 6.47 -51.31
C GLU A 875 5.11 6.57 -51.87
N PRO A 876 4.61 5.60 -52.68
CA PRO A 876 3.21 5.62 -53.13
C PRO A 876 2.20 5.51 -51.98
N LEU A 877 2.53 4.81 -50.89
CA LEU A 877 1.67 4.69 -49.70
C LEU A 877 1.66 6.01 -48.93
N ILE A 878 2.83 6.62 -48.71
CA ILE A 878 2.97 7.92 -48.03
C ILE A 878 2.21 9.01 -48.77
N HIS A 879 2.36 9.09 -50.10
CA HIS A 879 1.59 10.02 -50.93
C HIS A 879 0.08 9.83 -50.72
N ARG A 880 -0.41 8.58 -50.72
CA ARG A 880 -1.84 8.29 -50.51
C ARG A 880 -2.33 8.62 -49.10
N TRP A 881 -1.55 8.35 -48.06
CA TRP A 881 -1.88 8.76 -46.69
C TRP A 881 -2.02 10.27 -46.60
N CYS A 882 -1.12 11.03 -47.23
CA CYS A 882 -1.16 12.50 -47.29
C CYS A 882 -2.36 13.02 -48.09
N CYS A 883 -2.69 12.39 -49.21
CA CYS A 883 -3.81 12.79 -50.08
C CYS A 883 -5.18 12.38 -49.55
N HIS A 884 -5.27 11.60 -48.48
CA HIS A 884 -6.54 11.21 -47.89
C HIS A 884 -7.32 12.45 -47.42
N PRO A 885 -8.61 12.60 -47.78
CA PRO A 885 -9.38 13.83 -47.52
C PRO A 885 -9.42 14.19 -46.03
N GLY A 886 -9.57 13.19 -45.16
CA GLY A 886 -9.55 13.37 -43.70
C GLY A 886 -8.26 13.97 -43.13
N VAL A 887 -7.09 13.77 -43.77
CA VAL A 887 -5.83 14.37 -43.30
C VAL A 887 -5.86 15.87 -43.49
N ARG A 888 -6.19 16.34 -44.70
CA ARG A 888 -6.29 17.77 -45.00
C ARG A 888 -7.36 18.46 -44.15
N GLN A 889 -8.51 17.80 -43.97
CA GLN A 889 -9.59 18.32 -43.14
C GLN A 889 -9.15 18.51 -41.68
N ASN A 890 -8.48 17.53 -41.08
CA ASN A 890 -8.00 17.62 -39.70
C ASN A 890 -6.94 18.72 -39.52
N LEU A 891 -5.97 18.81 -40.45
CA LEU A 891 -4.88 19.79 -40.36
C LEU A 891 -5.34 21.24 -40.58
N GLN A 892 -6.43 21.46 -41.35
CA GLN A 892 -6.99 22.79 -41.61
C GLN A 892 -8.03 23.26 -40.57
N GLY A 893 -8.10 22.59 -39.40
CA GLY A 893 -8.97 23.00 -38.29
C GLY A 893 -10.32 22.27 -38.22
N GLY A 894 -10.51 21.19 -38.97
CA GLY A 894 -11.73 20.36 -38.94
C GLY A 894 -11.84 19.39 -37.75
N GLY A 895 -10.83 19.31 -36.87
CA GLY A 895 -10.81 18.39 -35.72
C GLY A 895 -9.74 18.71 -34.66
N VAL A 896 -9.78 18.00 -33.52
CA VAL A 896 -8.76 18.10 -32.45
C VAL A 896 -7.55 17.24 -32.84
N ILE A 897 -6.42 17.88 -33.13
CA ILE A 897 -5.17 17.19 -33.47
C ILE A 897 -4.55 16.59 -32.21
N ILE A 898 -4.35 15.27 -32.21
CA ILE A 898 -3.63 14.56 -31.15
C ILE A 898 -2.14 14.58 -31.46
N ARG A 899 -1.35 15.12 -30.52
CA ARG A 899 0.10 15.19 -30.60
C ARG A 899 0.75 14.02 -29.87
N PHE A 900 1.98 13.69 -30.28
CA PHE A 900 2.78 12.61 -29.72
C PHE A 900 4.13 13.17 -29.20
N PRO A 901 4.69 12.67 -28.08
CA PRO A 901 4.11 11.61 -27.24
C PRO A 901 2.84 12.12 -26.56
N ARG A 902 1.92 11.21 -26.26
CA ARG A 902 0.73 11.59 -25.50
C ARG A 902 1.17 12.02 -24.12
N GLU A 903 0.80 13.22 -23.72
CA GLU A 903 0.98 13.62 -22.34
C GLU A 903 0.12 12.75 -21.43
N SER A 904 0.70 12.24 -20.35
CA SER A 904 -0.05 11.43 -19.40
C SER A 904 -1.14 12.24 -18.71
N ASN A 905 -2.24 11.57 -18.43
CA ASN A 905 -3.43 12.16 -17.85
C ASN A 905 -3.28 12.31 -16.33
N ARG A 906 -3.76 13.40 -15.76
CA ARG A 906 -3.64 13.71 -14.33
C ARG A 906 -4.97 14.15 -13.75
N LEU A 907 -5.10 13.99 -12.44
CA LEU A 907 -6.19 14.62 -11.70
C LEU A 907 -6.01 16.16 -11.72
N ILE A 908 -7.08 16.90 -11.44
CA ILE A 908 -7.03 18.36 -11.42
C ILE A 908 -6.00 18.90 -10.41
N ASN A 909 -5.41 20.05 -10.70
CA ASN A 909 -4.59 20.71 -9.70
C ASN A 909 -5.49 21.28 -8.60
N LEU A 910 -5.29 20.81 -7.38
CA LEU A 910 -5.98 21.30 -6.19
C LEU A 910 -5.22 22.51 -5.59
N PRO A 911 -5.92 23.49 -5.01
CA PRO A 911 -5.26 24.62 -4.34
C PRO A 911 -4.53 24.17 -3.07
N GLU A 912 -3.46 24.88 -2.69
CA GLU A 912 -2.71 24.56 -1.47
C GLU A 912 -3.52 24.82 -0.20
N ASP A 913 -4.28 25.93 -0.17
CA ASP A 913 -5.18 26.28 0.93
C ASP A 913 -6.60 25.79 0.65
N TYR A 914 -7.14 25.00 1.59
CA TYR A 914 -8.50 24.46 1.50
C TYR A 914 -9.58 25.55 1.51
N SER A 915 -9.29 26.74 2.08
CA SER A 915 -10.23 27.87 2.12
C SER A 915 -10.70 28.30 0.73
N VAL A 916 -9.84 28.15 -0.29
CA VAL A 916 -10.17 28.41 -1.70
C VAL A 916 -11.30 27.51 -2.18
N LEU A 917 -11.25 26.21 -1.84
CA LEU A 917 -12.31 25.27 -2.20
C LEU A 917 -13.61 25.58 -1.45
N ILE A 918 -13.53 25.97 -0.17
CA ILE A 918 -14.71 26.38 0.61
C ILE A 918 -15.40 27.58 -0.04
N ASN A 919 -14.63 28.57 -0.51
CA ASN A 919 -15.15 29.75 -1.21
C ASN A 919 -15.77 29.40 -2.58
N GLN A 920 -15.18 28.47 -3.32
CA GLN A 920 -15.78 27.95 -4.55
C GLN A 920 -17.09 27.20 -4.27
N ALA A 921 -17.11 26.38 -3.23
CA ALA A 921 -18.28 25.61 -2.80
C ALA A 921 -19.41 26.47 -2.22
N SER A 922 -19.10 27.61 -1.62
CA SER A 922 -20.10 28.57 -1.12
C SER A 922 -20.74 29.38 -2.24
N SER A 923 -19.99 29.62 -3.32
CA SER A 923 -20.43 30.30 -4.54
C SER A 923 -21.22 29.39 -5.49
N PHE A 924 -21.12 28.07 -5.32
CA PHE A 924 -21.82 27.10 -6.16
C PHE A 924 -23.34 27.11 -5.91
N THR A 925 -24.09 27.47 -6.95
CA THR A 925 -25.55 27.36 -6.99
C THR A 925 -25.97 26.18 -7.86
N CYS A 926 -26.91 25.38 -7.38
CA CYS A 926 -27.35 24.21 -8.12
C CYS A 926 -28.09 24.63 -9.41
N PRO A 927 -27.72 24.07 -10.59
CA PRO A 927 -28.29 24.48 -11.87
C PRO A 927 -29.75 24.03 -12.05
N ARG A 928 -30.19 22.96 -11.36
CA ARG A 928 -31.55 22.39 -11.51
C ARG A 928 -32.53 22.80 -10.41
N SER A 929 -32.07 23.35 -9.28
CA SER A 929 -32.95 23.77 -8.17
C SER A 929 -33.26 25.27 -8.17
N GLY A 930 -33.27 25.93 -9.34
CA GLY A 930 -33.66 27.33 -9.46
C GLY A 930 -32.78 28.33 -8.70
N GLY A 931 -31.51 28.00 -8.42
CA GLY A 931 -30.57 28.89 -7.74
C GLY A 931 -30.38 28.65 -6.24
N ASP A 932 -31.07 27.68 -5.64
CA ASP A 932 -30.83 27.31 -4.23
C ASP A 932 -29.40 26.81 -3.99
N LYS A 933 -28.85 27.13 -2.81
CA LYS A 933 -27.52 26.65 -2.38
C LYS A 933 -27.56 25.13 -2.20
N SER A 934 -26.64 24.43 -2.86
CA SER A 934 -26.46 22.99 -2.65
C SER A 934 -26.15 22.68 -1.18
N ARG A 935 -26.72 21.59 -0.66
CA ARG A 935 -26.46 21.12 0.72
C ARG A 935 -25.07 20.49 0.84
N ALA A 936 -24.63 19.78 -0.20
CA ALA A 936 -23.31 19.14 -0.26
C ALA A 936 -22.63 19.34 -1.63
N PRO A 937 -21.98 20.49 -1.86
CA PRO A 937 -21.18 20.72 -3.07
C PRO A 937 -19.97 19.77 -3.10
N THR A 938 -19.79 19.12 -4.24
CA THR A 938 -18.83 18.02 -4.42
C THR A 938 -18.04 18.21 -5.71
N LEU A 939 -16.71 18.19 -5.61
CA LEU A 939 -15.79 18.44 -6.71
C LEU A 939 -15.34 17.12 -7.35
N CYS A 940 -15.53 16.95 -8.66
CA CYS A 940 -14.93 15.83 -9.39
C CYS A 940 -13.42 16.04 -9.54
N LEU A 941 -12.61 15.14 -8.98
CA LEU A 941 -11.15 15.23 -9.05
C LEU A 941 -10.58 14.94 -10.45
N VAL A 942 -11.37 14.34 -11.33
CA VAL A 942 -10.95 13.97 -12.70
C VAL A 942 -11.15 15.11 -13.71
N CYS A 943 -12.23 15.89 -13.59
CA CYS A 943 -12.57 16.94 -14.56
C CYS A 943 -12.76 18.34 -13.95
N GLY A 944 -12.82 18.48 -12.63
CA GLY A 944 -13.02 19.77 -11.95
C GLY A 944 -14.46 20.27 -11.87
N SER A 945 -15.43 19.49 -12.36
CA SER A 945 -16.86 19.88 -12.28
C SER A 945 -17.36 19.86 -10.83
N MET A 946 -18.06 20.92 -10.43
CA MET A 946 -18.78 21.00 -9.15
C MET A 946 -20.19 20.46 -9.31
N LEU A 947 -20.56 19.51 -8.45
CA LEU A 947 -21.82 18.75 -8.50
C LEU A 947 -22.55 18.79 -7.16
N CYS A 948 -23.85 18.51 -7.19
CA CYS A 948 -24.62 18.30 -5.97
C CYS A 948 -24.49 16.84 -5.54
N SER A 949 -24.25 16.61 -4.24
CA SER A 949 -24.26 15.26 -3.67
C SER A 949 -25.33 15.10 -2.59
N GLN A 950 -25.80 13.87 -2.37
CA GLN A 950 -26.83 13.50 -1.37
C GLN A 950 -28.07 14.41 -1.44
N SER A 951 -28.46 14.80 -2.65
CA SER A 951 -29.53 15.75 -2.89
C SER A 951 -30.36 15.30 -4.09
N TYR A 952 -31.68 15.22 -3.90
CA TYR A 952 -32.61 14.83 -4.97
C TYR A 952 -32.76 15.87 -6.09
N CYS A 953 -32.19 17.07 -5.92
CA CYS A 953 -32.37 18.19 -6.86
C CYS A 953 -31.77 17.98 -8.25
N CYS A 954 -30.74 17.14 -8.37
CA CYS A 954 -30.02 16.89 -9.62
C CYS A 954 -30.07 15.42 -10.04
N GLN A 955 -31.14 14.70 -9.68
CA GLN A 955 -31.31 13.33 -10.14
C GLN A 955 -31.39 13.28 -11.67
N MET A 956 -30.76 12.26 -12.21
CA MET A 956 -30.74 11.96 -13.63
C MET A 956 -31.07 10.50 -13.82
N GLU A 957 -31.83 10.19 -14.85
CA GLU A 957 -32.13 8.81 -15.21
C GLU A 957 -30.92 8.21 -15.95
N VAL A 958 -30.40 7.10 -15.42
CA VAL A 958 -29.32 6.32 -16.05
C VAL A 958 -29.75 4.86 -16.12
N GLU A 959 -29.88 4.34 -17.34
CA GLU A 959 -30.33 2.97 -17.61
C GLU A 959 -31.67 2.65 -16.89
N GLY A 960 -32.64 3.56 -16.97
CA GLY A 960 -34.00 3.38 -16.42
C GLY A 960 -34.15 3.63 -14.91
N GLU A 961 -33.09 4.04 -14.21
CA GLU A 961 -33.10 4.30 -12.77
C GLU A 961 -32.67 5.73 -12.45
N ASP A 962 -33.34 6.37 -11.49
CA ASP A 962 -32.95 7.68 -10.98
C ASP A 962 -31.70 7.57 -10.09
N VAL A 963 -30.63 8.24 -10.51
CA VAL A 963 -29.37 8.31 -9.78
C VAL A 963 -29.02 9.77 -9.45
N GLY A 964 -28.24 9.98 -8.39
CA GLY A 964 -27.73 11.29 -8.01
C GLY A 964 -26.73 11.85 -9.02
N ALA A 965 -26.41 13.14 -8.89
CA ALA A 965 -25.60 13.84 -9.90
C ALA A 965 -24.15 13.35 -9.94
N CYS A 966 -23.58 12.93 -8.81
CA CYS A 966 -22.22 12.38 -8.78
C CYS A 966 -22.22 11.02 -9.49
N THR A 967 -23.18 10.15 -9.15
CA THR A 967 -23.33 8.83 -9.76
C THR A 967 -23.56 8.94 -11.27
N ALA A 968 -24.46 9.82 -11.72
CA ALA A 968 -24.67 10.11 -13.14
C ALA A 968 -23.39 10.56 -13.84
N HIS A 969 -22.63 11.47 -13.22
CA HIS A 969 -21.38 12.00 -13.78
C HIS A 969 -20.28 10.93 -13.92
N THR A 970 -20.27 9.88 -13.09
CA THR A 970 -19.30 8.78 -13.25
C THR A 970 -19.43 8.10 -14.61
N PHE A 971 -20.65 7.96 -15.12
CA PHE A 971 -20.91 7.31 -16.41
C PHE A 971 -20.43 8.14 -17.58
N THR A 972 -20.36 9.48 -17.46
CA THR A 972 -19.85 10.36 -18.51
C THR A 972 -18.34 10.62 -18.38
N CYS A 973 -17.84 10.83 -17.16
CA CYS A 973 -16.45 11.28 -16.93
C CYS A 973 -15.45 10.13 -16.75
N GLY A 974 -15.85 9.06 -16.06
CA GLY A 974 -14.95 7.97 -15.64
C GLY A 974 -15.40 6.59 -16.08
N ALA A 975 -16.29 6.50 -17.07
CA ALA A 975 -16.89 5.26 -17.59
C ALA A 975 -17.55 4.34 -16.54
N GLY A 976 -18.02 4.92 -15.42
CA GLY A 976 -18.63 4.22 -14.29
C GLY A 976 -17.79 4.26 -13.00
N ILE A 977 -16.60 4.86 -13.02
CA ILE A 977 -15.78 5.12 -11.83
C ILE A 977 -15.75 6.63 -11.55
N GLY A 978 -15.88 7.03 -10.28
CA GLY A 978 -15.89 8.42 -9.85
C GLY A 978 -14.95 8.68 -8.68
N LEU A 979 -14.21 9.79 -8.75
CA LEU A 979 -13.41 10.32 -7.65
C LEU A 979 -13.88 11.72 -7.32
N PHE A 980 -14.37 11.90 -6.09
CA PHE A 980 -15.03 13.12 -5.68
C PHE A 980 -14.47 13.64 -4.35
N LEU A 981 -14.35 14.96 -4.20
CA LEU A 981 -14.03 15.61 -2.94
C LEU A 981 -15.26 16.37 -2.45
N ARG A 982 -15.84 15.92 -1.34
CA ARG A 982 -16.96 16.60 -0.67
C ARG A 982 -16.41 17.77 0.13
N VAL A 983 -16.62 18.98 -0.37
CA VAL A 983 -15.88 20.17 0.10
C VAL A 983 -16.28 20.60 1.51
N ARG A 984 -17.56 20.47 1.88
CA ARG A 984 -18.00 20.86 3.24
C ARG A 984 -17.61 19.84 4.31
N GLU A 985 -17.29 18.61 3.90
CA GLU A 985 -16.98 17.53 4.81
C GLU A 985 -15.50 17.13 4.81
N SER A 986 -14.68 17.74 3.95
CA SER A 986 -13.28 17.38 3.75
C SER A 986 -13.09 15.87 3.67
N GLN A 987 -13.81 15.24 2.74
CA GLN A 987 -13.81 13.79 2.58
C GLN A 987 -13.76 13.42 1.09
N VAL A 988 -12.91 12.48 0.73
CA VAL A 988 -12.87 11.92 -0.61
C VAL A 988 -13.85 10.77 -0.69
N LEU A 989 -14.58 10.70 -1.79
CA LEU A 989 -15.59 9.70 -2.09
C LEU A 989 -15.18 8.99 -3.38
N PHE A 990 -15.05 7.68 -3.31
CA PHE A 990 -14.93 6.82 -4.48
C PHE A 990 -16.28 6.18 -4.77
N VAL A 991 -16.67 6.20 -6.05
CA VAL A 991 -17.93 5.62 -6.54
C VAL A 991 -17.61 4.67 -7.69
N ALA A 992 -18.26 3.51 -7.71
CA ALA A 992 -18.19 2.55 -8.80
C ALA A 992 -19.60 2.04 -9.15
N GLY A 993 -19.98 2.16 -10.42
CA GLY A 993 -21.32 1.83 -10.87
C GLY A 993 -22.40 2.68 -10.19
N LYS A 994 -23.59 2.10 -10.01
CA LYS A 994 -24.74 2.81 -9.42
C LYS A 994 -24.79 2.71 -7.89
N THR A 995 -24.36 1.58 -7.34
CA THR A 995 -24.69 1.20 -5.95
C THR A 995 -23.46 0.98 -5.07
N LYS A 996 -22.25 1.21 -5.57
CA LYS A 996 -21.01 0.98 -4.80
C LYS A 996 -20.22 2.25 -4.61
N GLY A 997 -19.64 2.36 -3.42
CA GLY A 997 -18.74 3.44 -3.07
C GLY A 997 -18.11 3.23 -1.71
N CYS A 998 -17.09 4.04 -1.43
CA CYS A 998 -16.44 4.10 -0.13
C CYS A 998 -15.89 5.50 0.15
N PHE A 999 -15.74 5.82 1.43
CA PHE A 999 -15.04 7.02 1.84
C PHE A 999 -13.53 6.77 1.92
N TYR A 1000 -12.77 7.71 1.40
CA TYR A 1000 -11.32 7.73 1.43
C TYR A 1000 -10.81 8.96 2.19
N PRO A 1001 -9.69 8.85 2.93
CA PRO A 1001 -9.11 10.00 3.62
C PRO A 1001 -8.78 11.15 2.65
N PRO A 1002 -9.10 12.41 2.99
CA PRO A 1002 -8.79 13.54 2.13
C PRO A 1002 -7.27 13.78 2.03
N PRO A 1003 -6.82 14.44 0.94
CA PRO A 1003 -5.43 14.84 0.79
C PRO A 1003 -5.08 16.12 1.56
N TYR A 1004 -5.98 16.67 2.37
CA TYR A 1004 -5.76 17.89 3.15
C TYR A 1004 -5.54 17.60 4.63
N LEU A 1005 -4.54 18.25 5.22
CA LEU A 1005 -4.12 18.08 6.61
C LEU A 1005 -3.95 19.44 7.29
N ASP A 1006 -4.22 19.49 8.58
CA ASP A 1006 -3.79 20.61 9.41
C ASP A 1006 -2.29 20.57 9.72
N ASP A 1007 -1.79 21.59 10.41
CA ASP A 1007 -0.38 21.70 10.83
C ASP A 1007 0.09 20.53 11.71
N TYR A 1008 -0.86 19.81 12.32
CA TYR A 1008 -0.62 18.63 13.14
C TYR A 1008 -0.70 17.32 12.34
N GLY A 1009 -0.85 17.39 11.02
CA GLY A 1009 -0.90 16.23 10.15
C GLY A 1009 -2.19 15.41 10.30
N GLU A 1010 -3.27 16.03 10.76
CA GLU A 1010 -4.57 15.41 10.93
C GLU A 1010 -5.57 15.92 9.88
N THR A 1011 -6.51 15.06 9.48
CA THR A 1011 -7.63 15.45 8.63
C THR A 1011 -8.78 15.99 9.50
N ASP A 1012 -9.47 17.05 9.09
CA ASP A 1012 -10.65 17.56 9.81
C ASP A 1012 -11.96 17.18 9.09
N GLN A 1013 -12.41 15.94 9.31
CA GLN A 1013 -13.66 15.45 8.71
C GLN A 1013 -14.87 16.21 9.25
N GLY A 1014 -15.66 16.78 8.35
CA GLY A 1014 -16.78 17.64 8.70
C GLY A 1014 -16.39 19.06 9.11
N LEU A 1015 -15.12 19.45 8.98
CA LEU A 1015 -14.59 20.77 9.36
C LEU A 1015 -15.00 21.18 10.79
N LYS A 1016 -15.03 20.21 11.71
CA LYS A 1016 -15.56 20.41 13.07
C LYS A 1016 -14.57 21.15 13.96
N ARG A 1017 -13.27 21.00 13.69
CA ARG A 1017 -12.20 21.68 14.44
C ARG A 1017 -11.98 23.09 13.93
N GLY A 1018 -12.14 23.31 12.63
CA GLY A 1018 -11.97 24.63 12.01
C GLY A 1018 -10.50 25.05 11.87
N ASN A 1019 -9.57 24.11 12.01
CA ASN A 1019 -8.15 24.35 11.77
C ASN A 1019 -7.90 24.64 10.28
N PRO A 1020 -6.95 25.52 9.93
CA PRO A 1020 -6.48 25.65 8.56
C PRO A 1020 -6.01 24.30 8.01
N LEU A 1021 -6.39 24.00 6.76
CA LEU A 1021 -6.05 22.75 6.09
C LEU A 1021 -5.22 23.03 4.84
N HIS A 1022 -4.13 22.28 4.68
CA HIS A 1022 -3.18 22.40 3.58
C HIS A 1022 -3.09 21.11 2.76
N LEU A 1023 -2.90 21.25 1.45
CA LEU A 1023 -2.78 20.13 0.53
C LEU A 1023 -1.49 19.34 0.79
N CYS A 1024 -1.64 18.07 1.17
CA CYS A 1024 -0.56 17.09 1.19
C CYS A 1024 -0.40 16.47 -0.20
N LEU A 1025 0.58 16.95 -0.96
CA LEU A 1025 0.87 16.47 -2.32
C LEU A 1025 1.16 14.96 -2.37
N GLU A 1026 1.77 14.39 -1.34
CA GLU A 1026 2.05 12.94 -1.29
C GLU A 1026 0.78 12.10 -1.25
N ARG A 1027 -0.20 12.50 -0.43
CA ARG A 1027 -1.52 11.85 -0.37
C ARG A 1027 -2.28 12.00 -1.67
N TYR A 1028 -2.21 13.19 -2.27
CA TYR A 1028 -2.89 13.44 -3.53
C TYR A 1028 -2.30 12.60 -4.67
N ARG A 1029 -0.97 12.53 -4.78
CA ARG A 1029 -0.27 11.65 -5.72
C ARG A 1029 -0.62 10.18 -5.51
N LYS A 1030 -0.87 9.73 -4.28
CA LYS A 1030 -1.33 8.37 -4.02
C LYS A 1030 -2.72 8.10 -4.60
N ILE A 1031 -3.65 9.05 -4.48
CA ILE A 1031 -4.99 8.95 -5.08
C ILE A 1031 -4.88 8.93 -6.61
N GLU A 1032 -4.04 9.79 -7.19
CA GLU A 1032 -3.78 9.83 -8.63
C GLU A 1032 -3.19 8.51 -9.14
N ARG A 1033 -2.18 7.95 -8.45
CA ARG A 1033 -1.62 6.62 -8.79
C ARG A 1033 -2.67 5.52 -8.72
N LEU A 1034 -3.52 5.51 -7.70
CA LEU A 1034 -4.58 4.50 -7.55
C LEU A 1034 -5.57 4.56 -8.73
N TRP A 1035 -5.94 5.77 -9.17
CA TRP A 1035 -6.79 5.97 -10.33
C TRP A 1035 -6.12 5.52 -11.62
N ARG A 1036 -4.84 5.86 -11.83
CA ARG A 1036 -4.08 5.47 -13.02
C ARG A 1036 -3.79 3.97 -13.12
N GLN A 1037 -3.72 3.28 -11.98
CA GLN A 1037 -3.61 1.82 -11.89
C GLN A 1037 -4.96 1.09 -11.94
N HIS A 1038 -6.06 1.84 -12.13
CA HIS A 1038 -7.43 1.33 -12.14
C HIS A 1038 -7.83 0.56 -10.86
N GLY A 1039 -7.19 0.87 -9.73
CA GLY A 1039 -7.39 0.17 -8.44
C GLY A 1039 -8.57 0.67 -7.60
N ILE A 1040 -9.38 1.61 -8.11
CA ILE A 1040 -10.48 2.24 -7.36
C ILE A 1040 -11.57 1.23 -6.99
N ALA A 1041 -11.98 0.37 -7.94
CA ALA A 1041 -13.00 -0.65 -7.70
C ALA A 1041 -12.56 -1.67 -6.63
N GLU A 1042 -11.29 -2.07 -6.64
CA GLU A 1042 -10.69 -2.96 -5.64
C GLU A 1042 -10.73 -2.34 -4.24
N VAL A 1043 -10.36 -1.06 -4.11
CA VAL A 1043 -10.42 -0.34 -2.83
C VAL A 1043 -11.85 -0.20 -2.31
N ILE A 1044 -12.82 0.03 -3.20
CA ILE A 1044 -14.25 0.04 -2.82
C ILE A 1044 -14.67 -1.34 -2.29
N GLY A 1045 -14.35 -2.41 -3.01
CA GLY A 1045 -14.68 -3.78 -2.61
C GLY A 1045 -14.15 -4.13 -1.22
N HIS A 1046 -12.86 -3.90 -0.97
CA HIS A 1046 -12.25 -4.15 0.36
C HIS A 1046 -12.85 -3.26 1.46
N ALA A 1047 -13.13 -1.99 1.18
CA ALA A 1047 -13.72 -1.09 2.16
C ALA A 1047 -15.17 -1.48 2.52
N GLN A 1048 -15.94 -1.98 1.56
CA GLN A 1048 -17.30 -2.49 1.81
C GLN A 1048 -17.28 -3.80 2.59
N GLU A 1049 -16.33 -4.70 2.30
CA GLU A 1049 -16.15 -5.95 3.05
C GLU A 1049 -15.77 -5.70 4.52
N ALA A 1050 -14.86 -4.75 4.76
CA ALA A 1050 -14.47 -4.37 6.12
C ALA A 1050 -15.59 -3.71 6.94
N ASN A 1051 -16.56 -3.08 6.26
CA ASN A 1051 -17.61 -2.26 6.89
C ASN A 1051 -19.02 -2.89 6.85
N GLN A 1052 -19.13 -4.21 6.67
CA GLN A 1052 -20.41 -4.93 6.58
C GLN A 1052 -21.38 -4.72 7.77
N THR A 1053 -20.89 -4.21 8.90
CA THR A 1053 -21.67 -3.94 10.13
C THR A 1053 -22.28 -2.54 10.21
N LEU A 1054 -21.95 -1.62 9.30
CA LEU A 1054 -22.47 -0.24 9.30
C LEU A 1054 -23.73 -0.13 8.44
N VAL A 1055 -24.63 0.81 8.80
CA VAL A 1055 -25.85 1.13 8.05
C VAL A 1055 -25.47 1.38 6.59
N ALA A 1056 -26.09 0.63 5.67
CA ALA A 1056 -25.84 0.74 4.24
C ALA A 1056 -26.12 2.17 3.77
N ILE A 1057 -25.07 2.87 3.35
CA ILE A 1057 -25.18 4.15 2.68
C ILE A 1057 -25.77 3.88 1.31
N ASP A 1058 -26.79 4.64 0.95
CA ASP A 1058 -27.38 4.58 -0.38
C ASP A 1058 -26.49 5.36 -1.36
N TRP A 1059 -25.61 4.63 -2.06
CA TRP A 1059 -24.68 5.23 -3.01
C TRP A 1059 -25.38 5.67 -4.31
N GLN A 1060 -26.61 5.22 -4.57
CA GLN A 1060 -27.33 5.53 -5.80
C GLN A 1060 -27.75 7.00 -5.88
N HIS A 1061 -28.10 7.59 -4.73
CA HIS A 1061 -28.60 8.98 -4.66
C HIS A 1061 -27.50 10.02 -4.38
N LEU A 1062 -26.23 9.65 -4.59
CA LEU A 1062 -25.05 10.49 -4.31
C LEU A 1062 -24.68 11.53 -5.36
#